data_AF-A0AAQ2UBQ9-F1
#
_entry.id   AF-A0AAQ2UBQ9-F1
#
_cell.length_a   1.000
_cell.length_b   1.000
_cell.length_c   1.000
_cell.angle_alpha   90.00
_cell.angle_beta   90.00
_cell.angle_gamma   90.00
#
_symmetry.space_group_name_H-M   'P 1'
#
loop_
_entity.id
_entity.type
_entity.pdbx_description
1 polymer ?
#
loop_
_entity_poly.entity_id
_entity_poly.type
_entity_poly.pdbx_seq_one_letter_code
_entity_poly.pdbx_strand_id
1 'polypeptide(L)'
;MNKAHIDINWENYPSDETPLNERNLNKMDGSIDIIDDRVITLDTTKATKAEVATLVADVTFEESTGIITITKKNGSKITIDTQMEKIAINFDYNPITQQIILTLIDGTKQYIDLSALITQYEFHDSDTVAFYIDKDGKVSAIVKEGSIEEKHLEPNYLAKIKVEVAKAESSQQAAAKSEINAKASENAAKASETAAKTSETNAKASETAAAKSATAAAISETNAKASETSASQSAATATSEAASASQSASTAIDKATIATQKATEIIGKAESAAESAAKAQSYAVGGTGSREGEDSDNAKYYYQQAKDVSEGLKGGLQPHGTVAFADLPALADVSTGWMFNISDEFTTTDDFKEGAGNVIPAGANIYKTSDEKWDVLAGTPVTGIKGVNEDSFRRGNVELTAENVGAVATGGDTAENTATFTSSDVADGSASAWTTVSKLSSGEKHSSIFAKVSQMFKNVRYLYKMLGTTDISKIGNGTCTGAISSLNSSLANHLPLSGGTMTGTIIGQHKLPGSTASDSNGMVLGVQTTGNTGIFNGNGDGNGAGVANLIIKSWYGVGFVDGCSGQGMTVGIDCRSGNITCNSITIRNVGSVTDLLNSKLSTSASCNKNWNWSGKNETPAWIWGGSDGTNMYVYNPTYILVQGIRNRVTNRAMTITNDNHVRTYESNGVGMNGAISLGSANYRFSQLYVTSSSISTSDKNYKDDIKSLTDKHLQFFMKLQPVSFLFKDGTSGRTHIGFIAQDVEQAMSECGLTDLDFAGFCKDQKIDSKLVDGEEVNEPILDENGNPEYIYSLRYEEFIALNTYVIQELWKRVDAVEKENIETKNQIKSMQQDIAELKKIRA
;
A
#
# COMPACT_ATOMS: atom_id res chain seq x y z
N MET A 1 -146.18 -141.00 -54.48
CA MET A 1 -146.96 -141.76 -55.49
C MET A 1 -148.46 -141.62 -55.20
N ASN A 2 -149.33 -141.80 -56.20
CA ASN A 2 -150.81 -141.78 -56.07
C ASN A 2 -151.39 -143.21 -56.08
N LYS A 3 -152.62 -143.39 -55.56
CA LYS A 3 -153.35 -144.68 -55.47
C LYS A 3 -153.68 -145.25 -56.86
N ALA A 4 -153.51 -146.55 -57.03
CA ALA A 4 -153.62 -147.30 -58.29
C ALA A 4 -154.76 -148.35 -58.28
N HIS A 5 -155.21 -148.86 -57.12
CA HIS A 5 -156.30 -149.85 -57.03
C HIS A 5 -157.69 -149.23 -56.82
N ILE A 6 -158.73 -149.87 -57.39
CA ILE A 6 -160.16 -149.50 -57.30
C ILE A 6 -161.00 -150.78 -57.13
N ASP A 7 -161.93 -150.81 -56.18
CA ASP A 7 -162.81 -151.97 -55.88
C ASP A 7 -163.91 -152.19 -56.93
N ILE A 8 -164.18 -153.46 -57.25
CA ILE A 8 -165.03 -153.95 -58.35
C ILE A 8 -166.42 -154.43 -57.86
N ASN A 9 -166.61 -154.68 -56.55
CA ASN A 9 -167.88 -155.06 -55.90
C ASN A 9 -168.68 -156.21 -56.58
N TRP A 10 -168.28 -157.45 -56.30
CA TRP A 10 -168.80 -158.68 -56.88
C TRP A 10 -170.16 -159.12 -56.29
N GLU A 11 -171.05 -159.74 -57.07
CA GLU A 11 -172.46 -160.11 -56.79
C GLU A 11 -172.79 -161.56 -57.25
N ASN A 12 -173.94 -162.13 -56.83
CA ASN A 12 -174.40 -163.49 -57.20
C ASN A 12 -175.68 -163.48 -58.08
N TYR A 13 -175.97 -164.58 -58.79
CA TYR A 13 -177.18 -164.73 -59.62
C TYR A 13 -178.47 -164.51 -58.81
N PRO A 14 -179.51 -163.83 -59.35
CA PRO A 14 -179.73 -163.49 -60.76
C PRO A 14 -179.07 -162.21 -61.28
N SER A 15 -178.11 -161.59 -60.55
CA SER A 15 -177.38 -160.42 -61.08
C SER A 15 -176.44 -160.80 -62.23
N ASP A 16 -176.43 -159.96 -63.28
CA ASP A 16 -175.60 -160.09 -64.47
C ASP A 16 -174.35 -159.17 -64.40
N GLU A 17 -174.29 -158.26 -63.42
CA GLU A 17 -173.26 -157.21 -63.31
C GLU A 17 -171.86 -157.78 -63.05
N THR A 18 -171.77 -158.87 -62.28
CA THR A 18 -170.51 -159.54 -61.95
C THR A 18 -170.71 -161.07 -61.85
N PRO A 19 -169.68 -161.89 -62.09
CA PRO A 19 -169.75 -163.34 -61.99
C PRO A 19 -170.18 -163.86 -60.61
N LEU A 20 -170.92 -164.97 -60.61
CA LEU A 20 -171.26 -165.79 -59.43
C LEU A 20 -170.03 -166.09 -58.55
N ASN A 21 -169.81 -165.34 -57.45
CA ASN A 21 -169.13 -165.72 -56.18
C ASN A 21 -168.75 -164.49 -55.33
N GLU A 22 -169.74 -163.65 -54.98
CA GLU A 22 -169.61 -162.43 -54.15
C GLU A 22 -168.69 -162.61 -52.93
N ARG A 23 -168.88 -163.69 -52.16
CA ARG A 23 -168.30 -163.82 -50.81
C ARG A 23 -166.77 -163.92 -50.81
N ASN A 24 -166.18 -164.62 -51.78
CA ASN A 24 -164.74 -164.85 -51.83
C ASN A 24 -164.02 -163.75 -52.63
N LEU A 25 -164.65 -163.23 -53.69
CA LEU A 25 -164.03 -162.24 -54.55
C LEU A 25 -163.97 -160.86 -53.90
N ASN A 26 -165.01 -160.44 -53.17
CA ASN A 26 -164.95 -159.19 -52.38
C ASN A 26 -163.91 -159.24 -51.25
N LYS A 27 -163.58 -160.43 -50.73
CA LYS A 27 -162.46 -160.58 -49.77
C LYS A 27 -161.09 -160.40 -50.42
N MET A 28 -160.92 -160.86 -51.66
CA MET A 28 -159.68 -160.66 -52.40
C MET A 28 -159.51 -159.19 -52.78
N ASP A 29 -160.58 -158.54 -53.23
CA ASP A 29 -160.56 -157.15 -53.66
C ASP A 29 -160.13 -156.20 -52.53
N GLY A 30 -160.73 -156.35 -51.34
CA GLY A 30 -160.33 -155.58 -50.15
C GLY A 30 -158.90 -155.85 -49.66
N SER A 31 -158.28 -156.98 -50.03
CA SER A 31 -156.86 -157.23 -49.71
C SER A 31 -155.92 -156.46 -50.62
N ILE A 32 -156.32 -156.19 -51.86
CA ILE A 32 -155.50 -155.46 -52.84
C ILE A 32 -155.48 -153.97 -52.51
N ASP A 33 -156.61 -153.40 -52.07
CA ASP A 33 -156.68 -151.98 -51.67
C ASP A 33 -155.71 -151.64 -50.53
N ILE A 34 -155.61 -152.51 -49.52
CA ILE A 34 -154.72 -152.31 -48.37
C ILE A 34 -153.24 -152.37 -48.76
N ILE A 35 -152.87 -153.17 -49.76
CA ILE A 35 -151.47 -153.29 -50.20
C ILE A 35 -151.00 -151.99 -50.86
N ASP A 36 -151.85 -151.37 -51.66
CA ASP A 36 -151.51 -150.14 -52.38
C ASP A 36 -151.25 -148.96 -51.42
N ASP A 37 -152.08 -148.80 -50.38
CA ASP A 37 -151.91 -147.76 -49.36
C ASP A 37 -150.56 -147.85 -48.61
N ARG A 38 -150.00 -149.06 -48.42
CA ARG A 38 -148.72 -149.25 -47.72
C ARG A 38 -147.50 -148.84 -48.56
N VAL A 39 -147.58 -148.95 -49.89
CA VAL A 39 -146.45 -148.61 -50.79
C VAL A 39 -146.21 -147.11 -50.83
N ILE A 40 -147.27 -146.31 -50.77
CA ILE A 40 -147.19 -144.84 -50.81
C ILE A 40 -146.41 -144.29 -49.60
N THR A 41 -146.63 -144.83 -48.41
CA THR A 41 -146.03 -144.33 -47.15
C THR A 41 -144.50 -144.49 -47.10
N LEU A 42 -143.96 -145.53 -47.75
CA LEU A 42 -142.53 -145.89 -47.74
C LEU A 42 -141.65 -144.92 -48.55
N ASP A 43 -142.20 -144.27 -49.56
CA ASP A 43 -141.42 -143.35 -50.41
C ASP A 43 -141.22 -141.98 -49.76
N THR A 44 -142.17 -141.55 -48.92
CA THR A 44 -142.18 -140.22 -48.29
C THR A 44 -141.25 -140.03 -47.08
N THR A 45 -140.52 -141.06 -46.60
CA THR A 45 -139.81 -141.01 -45.30
C THR A 45 -138.28 -141.24 -45.31
N LYS A 46 -137.60 -141.29 -46.48
CA LYS A 46 -136.13 -141.55 -46.58
C LYS A 46 -135.27 -140.28 -46.79
N ALA A 47 -134.14 -140.14 -46.06
CA ALA A 47 -133.19 -139.01 -46.12
C ALA A 47 -132.24 -139.03 -47.34
N THR A 48 -131.72 -137.87 -47.76
CA THR A 48 -131.08 -137.69 -49.08
C THR A 48 -129.56 -137.64 -49.08
N LYS A 49 -128.94 -138.05 -50.19
CA LYS A 49 -127.48 -138.23 -50.36
C LYS A 49 -126.65 -136.93 -50.23
N ALA A 50 -127.27 -135.75 -50.32
CA ALA A 50 -126.58 -134.46 -50.28
C ALA A 50 -126.13 -134.04 -48.87
N GLU A 51 -126.84 -134.47 -47.82
CA GLU A 51 -126.61 -134.01 -46.44
C GLU A 51 -125.38 -134.67 -45.79
N VAL A 52 -124.94 -135.83 -46.27
CA VAL A 52 -123.83 -136.61 -45.67
C VAL A 52 -122.43 -136.13 -46.14
N ALA A 53 -122.35 -135.36 -47.23
CA ALA A 53 -121.07 -135.07 -47.89
C ALA A 53 -120.21 -133.97 -47.23
N THR A 54 -120.72 -133.22 -46.25
CA THR A 54 -120.05 -132.01 -45.70
C THR A 54 -119.23 -132.22 -44.41
N LEU A 55 -119.14 -133.45 -43.90
CA LEU A 55 -118.49 -133.78 -42.61
C LEU A 55 -116.96 -134.03 -42.73
N VAL A 56 -116.19 -133.86 -41.64
CA VAL A 56 -114.70 -133.95 -41.60
C VAL A 56 -114.18 -135.40 -41.60
N ALA A 57 -113.02 -135.65 -42.22
CA ALA A 57 -112.37 -136.95 -42.34
C ALA A 57 -111.00 -137.08 -41.62
N ASP A 58 -110.09 -136.09 -41.65
CA ASP A 58 -108.71 -136.17 -41.07
C ASP A 58 -108.03 -134.79 -40.80
N VAL A 59 -106.97 -134.70 -39.95
CA VAL A 59 -106.17 -133.47 -39.64
C VAL A 59 -104.65 -133.74 -39.39
N THR A 60 -103.72 -132.96 -40.00
CA THR A 60 -102.22 -133.10 -39.88
C THR A 60 -101.46 -131.77 -39.64
N PHE A 61 -100.23 -131.78 -39.04
CA PHE A 61 -99.40 -130.59 -38.70
C PHE A 61 -97.91 -130.75 -39.11
N GLU A 62 -97.27 -129.68 -39.62
CA GLU A 62 -95.86 -129.62 -40.04
C GLU A 62 -95.02 -128.63 -39.17
N GLU A 63 -94.08 -129.16 -38.37
CA GLU A 63 -93.34 -128.37 -37.35
C GLU A 63 -92.36 -127.35 -37.93
N SER A 64 -91.79 -127.58 -39.11
CA SER A 64 -90.78 -126.69 -39.71
C SER A 64 -91.38 -125.39 -40.29
N THR A 65 -92.68 -125.38 -40.56
CA THR A 65 -93.40 -124.24 -41.15
C THR A 65 -94.61 -123.79 -40.34
N GLY A 66 -95.06 -124.57 -39.35
CA GLY A 66 -96.19 -124.22 -38.49
C GLY A 66 -97.57 -124.43 -39.12
N ILE A 67 -97.69 -125.17 -40.24
CA ILE A 67 -98.97 -125.31 -40.98
C ILE A 67 -99.75 -126.57 -40.55
N ILE A 68 -101.06 -126.41 -40.26
CA ILE A 68 -102.05 -127.49 -39.99
C ILE A 68 -102.99 -127.67 -41.19
N THR A 69 -103.29 -128.91 -41.63
CA THR A 69 -104.22 -129.23 -42.74
C THR A 69 -105.37 -130.14 -42.29
N ILE A 70 -106.63 -129.77 -42.57
CA ILE A 70 -107.87 -130.52 -42.29
C ILE A 70 -108.50 -131.02 -43.60
N THR A 71 -108.93 -132.29 -43.70
CA THR A 71 -109.56 -132.91 -44.89
C THR A 71 -111.01 -133.35 -44.59
N LYS A 72 -111.98 -133.06 -45.47
CA LYS A 72 -113.41 -133.47 -45.37
C LYS A 72 -113.72 -134.80 -46.08
N LYS A 73 -114.83 -135.47 -45.74
CA LYS A 73 -115.29 -136.77 -46.30
C LYS A 73 -115.52 -136.74 -47.83
N ASN A 74 -115.71 -135.56 -48.42
CA ASN A 74 -115.78 -135.35 -49.87
C ASN A 74 -114.41 -135.09 -50.54
N GLY A 75 -113.31 -135.16 -49.78
CA GLY A 75 -111.93 -135.00 -50.28
C GLY A 75 -111.37 -133.57 -50.27
N SER A 76 -112.17 -132.55 -49.93
CA SER A 76 -111.70 -131.16 -49.87
C SER A 76 -110.84 -130.86 -48.63
N LYS A 77 -109.80 -130.01 -48.75
CA LYS A 77 -108.84 -129.68 -47.68
C LYS A 77 -108.88 -128.19 -47.28
N ILE A 78 -108.62 -127.90 -46.01
CA ILE A 78 -108.50 -126.56 -45.40
C ILE A 78 -107.16 -126.48 -44.66
N THR A 79 -106.30 -125.53 -44.99
CA THR A 79 -105.01 -125.28 -44.33
C THR A 79 -105.04 -124.06 -43.42
N ILE A 80 -104.34 -124.11 -42.29
CA ILE A 80 -104.16 -123.05 -41.29
C ILE A 80 -102.65 -122.88 -41.05
N ASP A 81 -102.13 -121.67 -41.26
CA ASP A 81 -100.71 -121.34 -41.12
C ASP A 81 -100.45 -120.55 -39.82
N THR A 82 -99.40 -120.88 -39.06
CA THR A 82 -99.10 -120.28 -37.74
C THR A 82 -97.76 -119.54 -37.76
N GLN A 83 -97.71 -118.31 -37.20
CA GLN A 83 -96.57 -117.36 -37.31
C GLN A 83 -95.32 -117.71 -36.46
N MET A 84 -94.96 -118.99 -36.32
CA MET A 84 -93.84 -119.43 -35.48
C MET A 84 -92.46 -119.08 -36.05
N GLU A 85 -92.35 -118.74 -37.33
CA GLU A 85 -91.13 -118.33 -38.03
C GLU A 85 -90.60 -116.94 -37.60
N LYS A 86 -91.37 -116.15 -36.84
CA LYS A 86 -91.02 -114.74 -36.50
C LYS A 86 -90.42 -114.53 -35.11
N ILE A 87 -89.99 -115.59 -34.42
CA ILE A 87 -89.45 -115.50 -33.05
C ILE A 87 -87.91 -115.35 -33.09
N ALA A 88 -87.37 -114.34 -32.41
CA ALA A 88 -85.93 -114.06 -32.34
C ALA A 88 -85.21 -114.97 -31.33
N ILE A 89 -84.01 -115.48 -31.68
CA ILE A 89 -83.26 -116.44 -30.87
C ILE A 89 -81.93 -115.92 -30.30
N ASN A 90 -81.42 -114.77 -30.75
CA ASN A 90 -80.19 -114.19 -30.20
C ASN A 90 -80.09 -112.66 -30.40
N PHE A 91 -79.37 -111.96 -29.50
CA PHE A 91 -79.21 -110.49 -29.46
C PHE A 91 -77.72 -110.10 -29.36
N ASP A 92 -77.23 -109.19 -30.22
CA ASP A 92 -75.83 -108.71 -30.27
C ASP A 92 -75.76 -107.17 -30.42
N TYR A 93 -74.66 -106.49 -30.07
CA TYR A 93 -74.53 -105.01 -30.13
C TYR A 93 -73.26 -104.54 -30.87
N ASN A 94 -73.42 -103.62 -31.83
CA ASN A 94 -72.31 -103.00 -32.55
C ASN A 94 -72.02 -101.57 -32.04
N PRO A 95 -70.89 -101.33 -31.36
CA PRO A 95 -70.56 -100.03 -30.76
C PRO A 95 -70.15 -98.95 -31.78
N ILE A 96 -69.76 -99.31 -33.01
CA ILE A 96 -69.37 -98.32 -34.04
C ILE A 96 -70.62 -97.70 -34.67
N THR A 97 -71.63 -98.50 -34.95
CA THR A 97 -72.89 -98.05 -35.56
C THR A 97 -74.00 -97.79 -34.55
N GLN A 98 -73.75 -98.06 -33.25
CA GLN A 98 -74.72 -97.90 -32.15
C GLN A 98 -76.05 -98.63 -32.39
N GLN A 99 -75.98 -99.86 -32.90
CA GLN A 99 -77.16 -100.68 -33.23
C GLN A 99 -77.17 -102.01 -32.47
N ILE A 100 -78.34 -102.42 -31.98
CA ILE A 100 -78.61 -103.80 -31.53
C ILE A 100 -79.05 -104.64 -32.74
N ILE A 101 -78.50 -105.85 -32.87
CA ILE A 101 -78.73 -106.79 -33.96
C ILE A 101 -79.44 -108.04 -33.42
N LEU A 102 -80.63 -108.33 -33.93
CA LEU A 102 -81.42 -109.51 -33.59
C LEU A 102 -81.34 -110.53 -34.70
N THR A 103 -81.06 -111.80 -34.38
CA THR A 103 -81.11 -112.89 -35.38
C THR A 103 -82.35 -113.75 -35.17
N LEU A 104 -83.17 -113.90 -36.22
CA LEU A 104 -84.39 -114.71 -36.24
C LEU A 104 -84.07 -116.20 -36.48
N ILE A 105 -85.01 -117.11 -36.17
CA ILE A 105 -84.83 -118.57 -36.34
C ILE A 105 -84.50 -118.99 -37.78
N ASP A 106 -84.98 -118.24 -38.77
CA ASP A 106 -84.69 -118.47 -40.19
C ASP A 106 -83.30 -117.96 -40.65
N GLY A 107 -82.52 -117.38 -39.74
CA GLY A 107 -81.17 -116.85 -39.98
C GLY A 107 -81.11 -115.39 -40.45
N THR A 108 -82.24 -114.71 -40.64
CA THR A 108 -82.28 -113.30 -41.02
C THR A 108 -82.03 -112.36 -39.84
N LYS A 109 -81.48 -111.16 -40.08
CA LYS A 109 -81.11 -110.18 -39.05
C LYS A 109 -81.98 -108.93 -39.09
N GLN A 110 -82.42 -108.46 -37.93
CA GLN A 110 -83.09 -107.17 -37.72
C GLN A 110 -82.19 -106.21 -36.92
N TYR A 111 -82.21 -104.92 -37.26
CA TYR A 111 -81.35 -103.89 -36.65
C TYR A 111 -82.20 -102.85 -35.94
N ILE A 112 -81.82 -102.49 -34.71
CA ILE A 112 -82.46 -101.46 -33.88
C ILE A 112 -81.43 -100.36 -33.61
N ASP A 113 -81.74 -99.13 -34.01
CA ASP A 113 -80.88 -97.94 -33.85
C ASP A 113 -81.08 -97.28 -32.49
N LEU A 114 -80.00 -97.10 -31.72
CA LEU A 114 -80.02 -96.51 -30.37
C LEU A 114 -79.62 -95.03 -30.35
N SER A 115 -79.26 -94.43 -31.48
CA SER A 115 -78.75 -93.05 -31.55
C SER A 115 -79.76 -91.98 -31.10
N ALA A 116 -81.05 -92.30 -30.97
CA ALA A 116 -82.08 -91.39 -30.47
C ALA A 116 -82.32 -91.46 -28.94
N LEU A 117 -81.67 -92.38 -28.20
CA LEU A 117 -81.92 -92.63 -26.77
C LEU A 117 -80.84 -92.03 -25.83
N ILE A 118 -79.82 -91.34 -26.35
CA ILE A 118 -78.78 -90.65 -25.56
C ILE A 118 -78.63 -89.20 -26.07
N THR A 119 -79.26 -88.21 -25.44
CA THR A 119 -78.91 -86.80 -25.67
C THR A 119 -77.60 -86.47 -24.96
N GLN A 120 -76.50 -86.40 -25.70
CA GLN A 120 -75.23 -85.84 -25.25
C GLN A 120 -75.28 -84.30 -25.40
N TYR A 121 -75.04 -83.55 -24.32
CA TYR A 121 -74.76 -82.12 -24.44
C TYR A 121 -73.36 -81.95 -25.05
N GLU A 122 -73.28 -81.37 -26.25
CA GLU A 122 -72.03 -81.02 -26.92
C GLU A 122 -71.53 -79.66 -26.39
N PHE A 123 -70.33 -79.64 -25.79
CA PHE A 123 -69.66 -78.42 -25.36
C PHE A 123 -68.57 -78.07 -26.38
N HIS A 124 -68.70 -76.93 -27.07
CA HIS A 124 -67.72 -76.46 -28.04
C HIS A 124 -66.74 -75.46 -27.41
N ASP A 125 -65.45 -75.62 -27.71
CA ASP A 125 -64.46 -74.59 -27.45
C ASP A 125 -64.75 -73.32 -28.24
N SER A 126 -64.46 -72.16 -27.64
CA SER A 126 -64.48 -70.85 -28.29
C SER A 126 -63.08 -70.25 -28.35
N ASP A 127 -62.91 -69.10 -29.02
CA ASP A 127 -61.62 -68.39 -29.07
C ASP A 127 -61.19 -67.82 -27.70
N THR A 128 -62.14 -67.63 -26.76
CA THR A 128 -61.88 -67.06 -25.43
C THR A 128 -61.88 -68.10 -24.31
N VAL A 129 -62.73 -69.12 -24.41
CA VAL A 129 -62.93 -70.14 -23.36
C VAL A 129 -62.86 -71.54 -23.98
N ALA A 130 -62.08 -72.43 -23.36
CA ALA A 130 -62.02 -73.87 -23.68
C ALA A 130 -62.62 -74.72 -22.57
N PHE A 131 -63.22 -75.86 -22.92
CA PHE A 131 -63.79 -76.83 -21.99
C PHE A 131 -62.97 -78.12 -21.98
N TYR A 132 -62.74 -78.69 -20.81
CA TYR A 132 -62.07 -79.98 -20.66
C TYR A 132 -62.80 -80.85 -19.62
N ILE A 133 -62.65 -82.16 -19.75
CA ILE A 133 -63.22 -83.14 -18.81
C ILE A 133 -62.08 -83.60 -17.89
N ASP A 134 -62.29 -83.48 -16.59
CA ASP A 134 -61.31 -83.93 -15.60
C ASP A 134 -61.30 -85.46 -15.46
N LYS A 135 -60.32 -85.97 -14.72
CA LYS A 135 -60.10 -87.41 -14.48
C LYS A 135 -61.28 -88.12 -13.78
N ASP A 136 -62.21 -87.37 -13.20
CA ASP A 136 -63.39 -87.87 -12.49
C ASP A 136 -64.67 -87.74 -13.34
N GLY A 137 -64.54 -87.32 -14.61
CA GLY A 137 -65.63 -87.24 -15.58
C GLY A 137 -66.44 -85.94 -15.55
N LYS A 138 -65.96 -84.89 -14.87
CA LYS A 138 -66.66 -83.60 -14.77
C LYS A 138 -66.14 -82.60 -15.81
N VAL A 139 -67.04 -81.86 -16.44
CA VAL A 139 -66.72 -80.80 -17.40
C VAL A 139 -66.36 -79.51 -16.66
N SER A 140 -65.21 -78.90 -16.99
CA SER A 140 -64.73 -77.61 -16.46
C SER A 140 -64.29 -76.67 -17.60
N ALA A 141 -64.38 -75.35 -17.38
CA ALA A 141 -64.04 -74.33 -18.40
C ALA A 141 -62.83 -73.47 -17.97
N ILE A 142 -61.97 -73.10 -18.93
CA ILE A 142 -60.79 -72.23 -18.74
C ILE A 142 -60.75 -71.12 -19.78
N VAL A 143 -60.26 -69.94 -19.39
CA VAL A 143 -59.99 -68.84 -20.33
C VAL A 143 -58.63 -69.10 -21.01
N LYS A 144 -58.57 -68.97 -22.34
CA LYS A 144 -57.33 -69.19 -23.11
C LYS A 144 -56.33 -68.05 -22.84
N GLU A 145 -55.07 -68.39 -22.59
CA GLU A 145 -54.00 -67.41 -22.38
C GLU A 145 -53.89 -66.45 -23.58
N GLY A 146 -53.92 -65.14 -23.34
CA GLY A 146 -53.87 -64.11 -24.39
C GLY A 146 -55.18 -63.81 -25.14
N SER A 147 -56.29 -64.47 -24.79
CA SER A 147 -57.60 -64.28 -25.46
C SER A 147 -58.40 -63.05 -25.00
N ILE A 148 -57.93 -62.32 -23.98
CA ILE A 148 -58.55 -61.10 -23.45
C ILE A 148 -58.00 -59.87 -24.19
N GLU A 149 -58.72 -59.43 -25.22
CA GLU A 149 -58.49 -58.17 -25.96
C GLU A 149 -59.02 -56.91 -25.22
N GLU A 150 -58.65 -55.70 -25.66
CA GLU A 150 -59.00 -54.40 -25.04
C GLU A 150 -60.51 -54.20 -24.81
N LYS A 151 -61.36 -54.75 -25.68
CA LYS A 151 -62.84 -54.72 -25.56
C LYS A 151 -63.39 -55.50 -24.35
N HIS A 152 -62.59 -56.39 -23.76
CA HIS A 152 -62.95 -57.23 -22.60
C HIS A 152 -62.46 -56.64 -21.26
N LEU A 153 -61.73 -55.51 -21.29
CA LEU A 153 -61.26 -54.81 -20.10
C LEU A 153 -62.18 -53.60 -19.81
N GLU A 154 -62.40 -53.27 -18.53
CA GLU A 154 -63.20 -52.10 -18.17
C GLU A 154 -62.58 -50.78 -18.70
N PRO A 155 -63.40 -49.78 -19.10
CA PRO A 155 -62.94 -48.56 -19.77
C PRO A 155 -61.85 -47.74 -19.04
N ASN A 156 -61.68 -47.92 -17.73
CA ASN A 156 -60.76 -47.14 -16.89
C ASN A 156 -59.29 -47.63 -16.91
N TYR A 157 -58.96 -48.72 -17.60
CA TYR A 157 -57.59 -49.25 -17.65
C TYR A 157 -56.66 -48.46 -18.60
N LEU A 158 -57.17 -47.98 -19.73
CA LEU A 158 -56.39 -47.23 -20.72
C LEU A 158 -55.90 -45.88 -20.18
N ALA A 159 -56.70 -45.22 -19.33
CA ALA A 159 -56.33 -43.98 -18.67
C ALA A 159 -55.16 -44.17 -17.68
N LYS A 160 -55.14 -45.28 -16.95
CA LYS A 160 -54.05 -45.61 -16.01
C LYS A 160 -52.73 -45.88 -16.76
N ILE A 161 -52.78 -46.59 -17.89
CA ILE A 161 -51.59 -46.88 -18.70
C ILE A 161 -50.98 -45.58 -19.26
N LYS A 162 -51.80 -44.65 -19.78
CA LYS A 162 -51.31 -43.36 -20.28
C LYS A 162 -50.66 -42.49 -19.20
N VAL A 163 -51.20 -42.51 -17.98
CA VAL A 163 -50.62 -41.80 -16.83
C VAL A 163 -49.25 -42.38 -16.46
N GLU A 164 -49.09 -43.71 -16.45
CA GLU A 164 -47.80 -44.33 -16.15
C GLU A 164 -46.75 -44.10 -17.24
N VAL A 165 -47.15 -44.05 -18.52
CA VAL A 165 -46.25 -43.66 -19.63
C VAL A 165 -45.75 -42.22 -19.45
N ALA A 166 -46.64 -41.27 -19.13
CA ALA A 166 -46.25 -39.87 -18.89
C ALA A 166 -45.32 -39.71 -17.66
N LYS A 167 -45.51 -40.54 -16.62
CA LYS A 167 -44.59 -40.60 -15.47
C LYS A 167 -43.22 -41.14 -15.87
N ALA A 168 -43.17 -42.17 -16.72
CA ALA A 168 -41.92 -42.74 -17.22
C ALA A 168 -41.14 -41.72 -18.09
N GLU A 169 -41.82 -40.99 -18.98
CA GLU A 169 -41.21 -39.91 -19.78
C GLU A 169 -40.69 -38.76 -18.89
N SER A 170 -41.46 -38.37 -17.88
CA SER A 170 -41.03 -37.35 -16.90
C SER A 170 -39.80 -37.81 -16.11
N SER A 171 -39.74 -39.09 -15.74
CA SER A 171 -38.60 -39.69 -15.05
C SER A 171 -37.35 -39.71 -15.93
N GLN A 172 -37.49 -40.02 -17.22
CA GLN A 172 -36.39 -39.96 -18.20
C GLN A 172 -35.83 -38.53 -18.34
N GLN A 173 -36.69 -37.52 -18.44
CA GLN A 173 -36.27 -36.12 -18.51
C GLN A 173 -35.56 -35.66 -17.24
N ALA A 174 -36.03 -36.11 -16.06
CA ALA A 174 -35.38 -35.82 -14.79
C ALA A 174 -33.99 -36.47 -14.70
N ALA A 175 -33.83 -37.70 -15.20
CA ALA A 175 -32.53 -38.38 -15.27
C ALA A 175 -31.54 -37.65 -16.19
N ALA A 176 -31.97 -37.25 -17.39
CA ALA A 176 -31.15 -36.48 -18.32
C ALA A 176 -30.72 -35.13 -17.73
N LYS A 177 -31.61 -34.46 -16.98
CA LYS A 177 -31.27 -33.20 -16.29
C LYS A 177 -30.29 -33.41 -15.15
N SER A 178 -30.39 -34.51 -14.42
CA SER A 178 -29.42 -34.89 -13.38
C SER A 178 -28.03 -35.14 -13.96
N GLU A 179 -27.92 -35.76 -15.13
CA GLU A 179 -26.63 -35.95 -15.83
C GLU A 179 -25.97 -34.61 -16.18
N ILE A 180 -26.73 -33.65 -16.71
CA ILE A 180 -26.24 -32.28 -17.00
C ILE A 180 -25.77 -31.58 -15.71
N ASN A 181 -26.55 -31.68 -14.63
CA ASN A 181 -26.21 -31.08 -13.34
C ASN A 181 -24.94 -31.69 -12.72
N ALA A 182 -24.74 -33.01 -12.87
CA ALA A 182 -23.53 -33.69 -12.44
C ALA A 182 -22.30 -33.16 -13.22
N LYS A 183 -22.42 -32.95 -14.54
CA LYS A 183 -21.34 -32.39 -15.36
C LYS A 183 -21.02 -30.93 -15.00
N ALA A 184 -22.03 -30.12 -14.74
CA ALA A 184 -21.85 -28.74 -14.27
C ALA A 184 -21.12 -28.71 -12.92
N SER A 185 -21.47 -29.64 -12.01
CA SER A 185 -20.83 -29.76 -10.70
C SER A 185 -19.36 -30.19 -10.80
N GLU A 186 -19.03 -31.12 -11.70
CA GLU A 186 -17.64 -31.50 -12.01
C GLU A 186 -16.80 -30.31 -12.47
N ASN A 187 -17.35 -29.48 -13.37
CA ASN A 187 -16.67 -28.28 -13.86
C ASN A 187 -16.49 -27.22 -12.76
N ALA A 188 -17.49 -27.03 -11.90
CA ALA A 188 -17.40 -26.13 -10.75
C ALA A 188 -16.34 -26.57 -9.73
N ALA A 189 -16.18 -27.89 -9.53
CA ALA A 189 -15.14 -28.46 -8.68
C ALA A 189 -13.73 -28.19 -9.26
N LYS A 190 -13.53 -28.38 -10.57
CA LYS A 190 -12.25 -28.06 -11.25
C LYS A 190 -11.90 -26.57 -11.20
N ALA A 191 -12.90 -25.70 -11.36
CA ALA A 191 -12.70 -24.26 -11.21
C ALA A 191 -12.28 -23.89 -9.78
N SER A 192 -12.92 -24.50 -8.78
CA SER A 192 -12.57 -24.33 -7.36
C SER A 192 -11.15 -24.82 -7.05
N GLU A 193 -10.72 -25.95 -7.63
CA GLU A 193 -9.34 -26.46 -7.48
C GLU A 193 -8.31 -25.46 -8.04
N THR A 194 -8.59 -24.86 -9.19
CA THR A 194 -7.72 -23.86 -9.83
C THR A 194 -7.65 -22.57 -9.01
N ALA A 195 -8.79 -22.12 -8.48
CA ALA A 195 -8.85 -20.97 -7.59
C ALA A 195 -8.05 -21.21 -6.29
N ALA A 196 -8.12 -22.41 -5.72
CA ALA A 196 -7.33 -22.79 -4.55
C ALA A 196 -5.82 -22.72 -4.80
N LYS A 197 -5.34 -23.26 -5.93
CA LYS A 197 -3.92 -23.17 -6.34
C LYS A 197 -3.46 -21.72 -6.56
N THR A 198 -4.34 -20.87 -7.07
CA THR A 198 -4.07 -19.43 -7.25
C THR A 198 -3.94 -18.74 -5.89
N SER A 199 -4.84 -19.03 -4.95
CA SER A 199 -4.76 -18.52 -3.57
C SER A 199 -3.49 -18.97 -2.84
N GLU A 200 -3.06 -20.23 -3.02
CA GLU A 200 -1.79 -20.74 -2.48
C GLU A 200 -0.59 -19.94 -3.00
N THR A 201 -0.56 -19.66 -4.31
CA THR A 201 0.49 -18.85 -4.94
C THR A 201 0.51 -17.42 -4.40
N ASN A 202 -0.67 -16.80 -4.25
CA ASN A 202 -0.80 -15.45 -3.71
C ASN A 202 -0.40 -15.37 -2.23
N ALA A 203 -0.69 -16.41 -1.45
CA ALA A 203 -0.24 -16.52 -0.06
C ALA A 203 1.30 -16.58 0.01
N LYS A 204 1.95 -17.36 -0.86
CA LYS A 204 3.42 -17.44 -0.92
C LYS A 204 4.07 -16.13 -1.36
N ALA A 205 3.46 -15.41 -2.31
CA ALA A 205 3.90 -14.08 -2.71
C ALA A 205 3.79 -13.07 -1.54
N SER A 206 2.69 -13.15 -0.78
CA SER A 206 2.47 -12.30 0.40
C SER A 206 3.48 -12.59 1.51
N GLU A 207 3.79 -13.86 1.79
CA GLU A 207 4.84 -14.26 2.73
C GLU A 207 6.21 -13.67 2.33
N THR A 208 6.54 -13.70 1.04
CA THR A 208 7.79 -13.13 0.52
C THR A 208 7.82 -11.61 0.65
N ALA A 209 6.69 -10.92 0.41
CA ALA A 209 6.58 -9.48 0.57
C ALA A 209 6.69 -9.06 2.05
N ALA A 210 6.11 -9.84 2.97
CA ALA A 210 6.23 -9.63 4.41
C ALA A 210 7.70 -9.79 4.87
N ALA A 211 8.41 -10.81 4.38
CA ALA A 211 9.83 -11.00 4.69
C ALA A 211 10.70 -9.82 4.21
N LYS A 212 10.48 -9.33 2.98
CA LYS A 212 11.18 -8.13 2.46
C LYS A 212 10.89 -6.88 3.30
N SER A 213 9.63 -6.72 3.73
CA SER A 213 9.23 -5.60 4.58
C SER A 213 9.90 -5.65 5.95
N ALA A 214 10.02 -6.85 6.55
CA ALA A 214 10.76 -7.04 7.79
C ALA A 214 12.25 -6.69 7.65
N THR A 215 12.90 -7.06 6.54
CA THR A 215 14.28 -6.66 6.24
C THR A 215 14.41 -5.15 6.09
N ALA A 216 13.48 -4.49 5.38
CA ALA A 216 13.47 -3.04 5.22
C ALA A 216 13.31 -2.30 6.57
N ALA A 217 12.46 -2.83 7.46
CA ALA A 217 12.29 -2.28 8.80
C ALA A 217 13.58 -2.36 9.64
N ALA A 218 14.30 -3.50 9.60
CA ALA A 218 15.58 -3.66 10.29
C ALA A 218 16.67 -2.71 9.76
N ILE A 219 16.71 -2.47 8.45
CA ILE A 219 17.61 -1.47 7.85
C ILE A 219 17.23 -0.06 8.33
N SER A 220 15.94 0.25 8.40
CA SER A 220 15.46 1.55 8.87
C SER A 220 15.82 1.79 10.34
N GLU A 221 15.73 0.77 11.19
CA GLU A 221 16.17 0.83 12.60
C GLU A 221 17.68 1.13 12.70
N THR A 222 18.50 0.47 11.87
CA THR A 222 19.95 0.71 11.82
C THR A 222 20.26 2.15 11.38
N ASN A 223 19.55 2.66 10.38
CA ASN A 223 19.71 4.03 9.88
C ASN A 223 19.28 5.09 10.92
N ALA A 224 18.22 4.81 11.68
CA ALA A 224 17.79 5.68 12.78
C ALA A 224 18.89 5.77 13.85
N LYS A 225 19.52 4.65 14.21
CA LYS A 225 20.61 4.60 15.19
C LYS A 225 21.89 5.31 14.71
N ALA A 226 22.20 5.20 13.42
CA ALA A 226 23.29 5.97 12.82
C ALA A 226 23.01 7.50 12.84
N SER A 227 21.75 7.89 12.63
CA SER A 227 21.32 9.29 12.70
C SER A 227 21.39 9.84 14.13
N GLU A 228 20.96 9.05 15.12
CA GLU A 228 21.09 9.38 16.56
C GLU A 228 22.57 9.60 16.95
N THR A 229 23.47 8.74 16.47
CA THR A 229 24.92 8.88 16.69
C THR A 229 25.46 10.16 16.06
N SER A 230 25.05 10.46 14.82
CA SER A 230 25.47 11.68 14.10
C SER A 230 24.97 12.95 14.76
N ALA A 231 23.74 12.94 15.28
CA ALA A 231 23.18 14.04 16.06
C ALA A 231 23.96 14.26 17.37
N SER A 232 24.32 13.17 18.06
CA SER A 232 25.12 13.21 19.29
C SER A 232 26.53 13.78 19.05
N GLN A 233 27.17 13.39 17.95
CA GLN A 233 28.47 13.94 17.54
C GLN A 233 28.36 15.44 17.21
N SER A 234 27.32 15.84 16.48
CA SER A 234 27.10 17.25 16.13
C SER A 234 26.87 18.11 17.39
N ALA A 235 26.13 17.60 18.37
CA ALA A 235 25.94 18.26 19.65
C ALA A 235 27.26 18.40 20.44
N ALA A 236 28.11 17.37 20.43
CA ALA A 236 29.44 17.44 21.03
C ALA A 236 30.32 18.49 20.35
N THR A 237 30.34 18.54 19.02
CA THR A 237 31.06 19.58 18.25
C THR A 237 30.55 20.97 18.60
N ALA A 238 29.24 21.19 18.64
CA ALA A 238 28.66 22.48 19.03
C ALA A 238 29.09 22.90 20.44
N THR A 239 29.20 21.95 21.36
CA THR A 239 29.69 22.19 22.72
C THR A 239 31.16 22.61 22.73
N SER A 240 32.02 21.95 21.94
CA SER A 240 33.43 22.30 21.81
C SER A 240 33.65 23.67 21.15
N GLU A 241 32.84 24.01 20.16
CA GLU A 241 32.89 25.33 19.51
C GLU A 241 32.44 26.44 20.47
N ALA A 242 31.39 26.20 21.27
CA ALA A 242 30.96 27.14 22.30
C ALA A 242 32.05 27.38 23.36
N ALA A 243 32.79 26.34 23.76
CA ALA A 243 33.94 26.47 24.64
C ALA A 243 35.08 27.28 24.01
N SER A 244 35.37 27.04 22.73
CA SER A 244 36.40 27.78 21.97
C SER A 244 36.04 29.26 21.80
N ALA A 245 34.77 29.56 21.56
CA ALA A 245 34.25 30.93 21.53
C ALA A 245 34.39 31.62 22.89
N SER A 246 34.09 30.91 23.98
CA SER A 246 34.26 31.42 25.36
C SER A 246 35.72 31.72 25.68
N GLN A 247 36.65 30.84 25.28
CA GLN A 247 38.10 31.05 25.43
C GLN A 247 38.58 32.29 24.65
N SER A 248 38.04 32.47 23.43
CA SER A 248 38.36 33.62 22.58
C SER A 248 37.86 34.92 23.19
N ALA A 249 36.66 34.92 23.79
CA ALA A 249 36.14 36.06 24.55
C ALA A 249 37.03 36.41 25.75
N SER A 250 37.45 35.43 26.56
CA SER A 250 38.40 35.67 27.66
C SER A 250 39.72 36.25 27.16
N THR A 251 40.25 35.73 26.06
CA THR A 251 41.47 36.24 25.44
C THR A 251 41.30 37.70 24.99
N ALA A 252 40.15 38.07 24.42
CA ALA A 252 39.87 39.45 24.03
C ALA A 252 39.80 40.39 25.25
N ILE A 253 39.21 39.94 26.36
CA ILE A 253 39.16 40.67 27.63
C ILE A 253 40.58 40.90 28.18
N ASP A 254 41.42 39.86 28.17
CA ASP A 254 42.82 39.97 28.61
C ASP A 254 43.59 40.98 27.76
N LYS A 255 43.41 40.94 26.43
CA LYS A 255 44.04 41.90 25.52
C LYS A 255 43.57 43.33 25.76
N ALA A 256 42.28 43.54 26.03
CA ALA A 256 41.74 44.87 26.38
C ALA A 256 42.33 45.38 27.72
N THR A 257 42.49 44.49 28.70
CA THR A 257 43.12 44.81 29.99
C THR A 257 44.59 45.20 29.81
N ILE A 258 45.34 44.43 29.02
CA ILE A 258 46.75 44.74 28.69
C ILE A 258 46.85 46.08 27.97
N ALA A 259 45.97 46.36 27.01
CA ALA A 259 45.96 47.64 26.30
C ALA A 259 45.71 48.82 27.27
N THR A 260 44.80 48.65 28.23
CA THR A 260 44.52 49.64 29.27
C THR A 260 45.75 49.86 30.17
N GLN A 261 46.41 48.80 30.63
CA GLN A 261 47.63 48.89 31.44
C GLN A 261 48.76 49.60 30.67
N LYS A 262 48.91 49.30 29.37
CA LYS A 262 49.90 49.95 28.52
C LYS A 262 49.63 51.44 28.33
N ALA A 263 48.36 51.84 28.22
CA ALA A 263 48.00 53.25 28.19
C ALA A 263 48.43 53.97 29.48
N THR A 264 48.21 53.37 30.65
CA THR A 264 48.68 53.93 31.94
C THR A 264 50.20 54.04 32.01
N GLU A 265 50.93 53.03 31.53
CA GLU A 265 52.40 53.07 31.47
C GLU A 265 52.92 54.21 30.56
N ILE A 266 52.24 54.45 29.44
CA ILE A 266 52.57 55.54 28.52
C ILE A 266 52.35 56.90 29.19
N ILE A 267 51.25 57.06 29.94
CA ILE A 267 50.97 58.29 30.69
C ILE A 267 52.09 58.59 31.69
N GLY A 268 52.48 57.61 32.53
CA GLY A 268 53.55 57.81 33.51
C GLY A 268 54.93 58.10 32.88
N LYS A 269 55.21 57.50 31.71
CA LYS A 269 56.43 57.82 30.93
C LYS A 269 56.42 59.26 30.38
N ALA A 270 55.25 59.74 29.95
CA ALA A 270 55.11 61.13 29.48
C ALA A 270 55.31 62.13 30.61
N GLU A 271 54.77 61.85 31.81
CA GLU A 271 54.99 62.66 33.02
C GLU A 271 56.48 62.71 33.40
N SER A 272 57.15 61.55 33.43
CA SER A 272 58.59 61.46 33.74
C SER A 272 59.47 62.22 32.72
N ALA A 273 59.08 62.20 31.44
CA ALA A 273 59.76 62.94 30.40
C ALA A 273 59.58 64.47 30.57
N ALA A 274 58.38 64.91 30.95
CA ALA A 274 58.10 66.32 31.26
C ALA A 274 58.92 66.82 32.46
N GLU A 275 59.00 66.03 33.54
CA GLU A 275 59.85 66.33 34.71
C GLU A 275 61.34 66.43 34.34
N SER A 276 61.83 65.50 33.51
CA SER A 276 63.22 65.51 33.05
C SER A 276 63.54 66.73 32.19
N ALA A 277 62.60 67.17 31.33
CA ALA A 277 62.74 68.37 30.53
C ALA A 277 62.81 69.63 31.41
N ALA A 278 61.93 69.75 32.41
CA ALA A 278 61.95 70.85 33.38
C ALA A 278 63.28 70.90 34.15
N LYS A 279 63.79 69.74 34.58
CA LYS A 279 65.09 69.65 35.28
C LYS A 279 66.27 70.01 34.38
N ALA A 280 66.27 69.62 33.11
CA ALA A 280 67.31 70.01 32.16
C ALA A 280 67.34 71.54 31.93
N GLN A 281 66.17 72.17 31.84
CA GLN A 281 66.07 73.62 31.70
C GLN A 281 66.55 74.37 32.97
N SER A 282 66.25 73.84 34.16
CA SER A 282 66.77 74.35 35.45
C SER A 282 68.30 74.48 35.45
N TYR A 283 69.03 73.43 35.04
CA TYR A 283 70.50 73.46 34.99
C TYR A 283 71.09 74.36 33.89
N ALA A 284 70.34 74.59 32.80
CA ALA A 284 70.81 75.40 31.68
C ALA A 284 70.70 76.91 31.96
N VAL A 285 69.55 77.36 32.47
CA VAL A 285 69.22 78.80 32.54
C VAL A 285 68.49 79.25 33.81
N GLY A 286 68.07 78.33 34.70
CA GLY A 286 67.24 78.64 35.87
C GLY A 286 65.76 78.92 35.55
N GLY A 287 64.98 79.34 36.56
CA GLY A 287 63.59 79.82 36.44
C GLY A 287 62.47 78.80 36.18
N THR A 288 62.68 77.51 36.47
CA THR A 288 61.68 76.44 36.29
C THR A 288 61.00 75.98 37.59
N GLY A 289 61.44 76.45 38.76
CA GLY A 289 60.93 76.05 40.08
C GLY A 289 61.22 74.59 40.43
N SER A 290 62.10 73.92 39.69
CA SER A 290 62.30 72.46 39.78
C SER A 290 63.42 72.06 40.75
N ARG A 291 64.27 73.00 41.15
CA ARG A 291 65.39 72.79 42.08
C ARG A 291 65.66 74.05 42.91
N GLU A 292 65.98 73.85 44.18
CA GLU A 292 66.42 74.92 45.07
C GLU A 292 67.75 75.55 44.59
N GLY A 293 67.81 76.88 44.51
CA GLY A 293 69.02 77.62 44.13
C GLY A 293 69.34 77.69 42.62
N GLU A 294 68.41 77.29 41.75
CA GLU A 294 68.66 77.15 40.31
C GLU A 294 69.08 78.44 39.59
N ASP A 295 68.69 79.62 40.07
CA ASP A 295 69.03 80.90 39.44
C ASP A 295 70.50 81.32 39.70
N SER A 296 71.16 80.69 40.66
CA SER A 296 72.57 80.94 41.05
C SER A 296 73.52 79.77 40.76
N ASP A 297 73.00 78.65 40.26
CA ASP A 297 73.76 77.44 39.97
C ASP A 297 73.31 76.84 38.62
N ASN A 298 73.52 77.61 37.55
CA ASN A 298 73.21 77.22 36.19
C ASN A 298 74.33 77.66 35.23
N ALA A 299 74.37 77.06 34.04
CA ALA A 299 75.42 77.33 33.06
C ALA A 299 75.53 78.82 32.67
N LYS A 300 74.39 79.53 32.57
CA LYS A 300 74.34 80.96 32.23
C LYS A 300 75.01 81.84 33.29
N TYR A 301 74.83 81.53 34.57
CA TYR A 301 75.42 82.26 35.69
C TYR A 301 76.96 82.15 35.70
N TYR A 302 77.51 80.94 35.51
CA TYR A 302 78.98 80.74 35.47
C TYR A 302 79.64 81.42 34.25
N TYR A 303 78.97 81.41 33.10
CA TYR A 303 79.47 82.11 31.91
C TYR A 303 79.67 83.62 32.16
N GLN A 304 78.73 84.25 32.87
CA GLN A 304 78.81 85.69 33.14
C GLN A 304 80.00 86.05 34.03
N GLN A 305 80.31 85.23 35.05
CA GLN A 305 81.49 85.45 35.91
C GLN A 305 82.81 85.35 35.12
N ALA A 306 82.92 84.38 34.20
CA ALA A 306 84.13 84.20 33.41
C ALA A 306 84.40 85.38 32.46
N LYS A 307 83.34 85.99 31.92
CA LYS A 307 83.45 87.17 31.05
C LYS A 307 84.02 88.38 31.80
N ASP A 308 83.53 88.64 33.02
CA ASP A 308 83.94 89.80 33.81
C ASP A 308 85.43 89.75 34.19
N VAL A 309 86.00 88.54 34.43
CA VAL A 309 87.44 88.35 34.71
C VAL A 309 88.31 88.67 33.49
N SER A 310 87.88 88.30 32.29
CA SER A 310 88.66 88.50 31.06
C SER A 310 88.78 89.98 30.68
N GLU A 311 87.79 90.81 31.01
CA GLU A 311 87.78 92.24 30.65
C GLU A 311 88.69 93.09 31.58
N GLY A 312 89.14 92.56 32.72
CA GLY A 312 89.96 93.25 33.74
C GLY A 312 91.48 93.34 33.48
N LEU A 313 92.02 92.75 32.41
CA LEU A 313 93.47 92.66 32.16
C LEU A 313 94.08 93.80 31.31
N LYS A 314 93.32 94.84 30.95
CA LYS A 314 93.82 96.03 30.23
C LYS A 314 94.58 96.96 31.20
N GLY A 315 95.88 96.70 31.42
CA GLY A 315 96.75 97.55 32.25
C GLY A 315 98.07 96.92 32.74
N GLY A 316 98.37 95.66 32.39
CA GLY A 316 99.62 94.96 32.75
C GLY A 316 100.66 94.90 31.63
N LEU A 317 101.86 94.39 31.95
CA LEU A 317 102.95 94.18 30.99
C LEU A 317 102.54 93.22 29.86
N GLN A 318 102.80 93.61 28.61
CA GLN A 318 102.46 92.85 27.41
C GLN A 318 103.76 92.30 26.79
N PRO A 319 103.99 90.97 26.75
CA PRO A 319 105.16 90.41 26.09
C PRO A 319 105.03 90.49 24.56
N HIS A 320 106.04 91.06 23.90
CA HIS A 320 106.10 91.29 22.44
C HIS A 320 107.18 90.46 21.73
N GLY A 321 107.75 89.46 22.41
CA GLY A 321 108.66 88.47 21.84
C GLY A 321 110.12 88.67 22.24
N THR A 322 110.98 87.81 21.69
CA THR A 322 112.42 87.82 21.91
C THR A 322 113.13 88.46 20.72
N VAL A 323 114.02 89.41 20.97
CA VAL A 323 114.83 90.11 19.96
C VAL A 323 116.29 90.17 20.41
N ALA A 324 117.25 90.32 19.49
CA ALA A 324 118.60 90.70 19.87
C ALA A 324 118.63 92.18 20.30
N PHE A 325 119.60 92.58 21.12
CA PHE A 325 119.68 93.96 21.60
C PHE A 325 119.85 94.97 20.46
N ALA A 326 120.61 94.58 19.44
CA ALA A 326 120.79 95.40 18.24
C ALA A 326 119.48 95.60 17.44
N ASP A 327 118.53 94.68 17.60
CA ASP A 327 117.23 94.70 16.92
C ASP A 327 116.10 95.26 17.80
N LEU A 328 116.45 95.83 18.96
CA LEU A 328 115.48 96.45 19.84
C LEU A 328 114.85 97.68 19.14
N PRO A 329 113.51 97.76 19.04
CA PRO A 329 112.87 98.90 18.38
C PRO A 329 113.20 100.22 19.08
N ALA A 330 113.22 101.31 18.32
CA ALA A 330 113.36 102.64 18.89
C ALA A 330 112.21 102.93 19.87
N LEU A 331 112.49 103.65 20.96
CA LEU A 331 111.48 103.97 21.99
C LEU A 331 110.23 104.66 21.43
N ALA A 332 110.35 105.43 20.34
CA ALA A 332 109.22 106.10 19.69
C ALA A 332 108.20 105.12 19.06
N ASP A 333 108.65 103.91 18.69
CA ASP A 333 107.85 102.92 17.98
C ASP A 333 107.21 101.87 18.92
N VAL A 334 107.33 102.08 20.23
CA VAL A 334 106.90 101.15 21.28
C VAL A 334 105.89 101.82 22.22
N SER A 335 104.83 101.09 22.59
CA SER A 335 103.82 101.54 23.58
C SER A 335 104.24 101.22 25.01
N THR A 336 103.86 102.06 25.97
CA THR A 336 104.12 101.82 27.40
C THR A 336 103.56 100.47 27.84
N GLY A 337 104.38 99.69 28.55
CA GLY A 337 104.02 98.35 29.02
C GLY A 337 104.36 97.22 28.04
N TRP A 338 104.83 97.51 26.83
CA TRP A 338 105.40 96.48 25.95
C TRP A 338 106.74 96.00 26.50
N MET A 339 106.86 94.69 26.61
CA MET A 339 108.01 93.99 27.16
C MET A 339 108.64 93.11 26.08
N PHE A 340 109.94 93.26 25.89
CA PHE A 340 110.75 92.45 25.00
C PHE A 340 111.73 91.62 25.82
N ASN A 341 111.99 90.41 25.36
CA ASN A 341 113.06 89.58 25.89
C ASN A 341 114.31 89.78 25.02
N ILE A 342 115.46 90.06 25.60
CA ILE A 342 116.69 90.30 24.84
C ILE A 342 117.51 89.03 24.79
N SER A 343 117.75 88.47 23.59
CA SER A 343 118.33 87.13 23.42
C SER A 343 119.83 87.04 23.68
N ASP A 344 120.55 88.16 23.67
CA ASP A 344 121.99 88.28 23.79
C ASP A 344 122.40 89.15 24.98
N GLU A 345 123.62 88.95 25.48
CA GLU A 345 124.17 89.83 26.51
C GLU A 345 124.40 91.21 25.91
N PHE A 346 123.96 92.24 26.60
CA PHE A 346 124.05 93.61 26.11
C PHE A 346 124.55 94.56 27.19
N THR A 347 125.07 95.70 26.75
CA THR A 347 125.41 96.79 27.66
C THR A 347 124.35 97.88 27.53
N THR A 348 123.78 98.32 28.65
CA THR A 348 122.76 99.38 28.66
C THR A 348 123.29 100.65 28.00
N THR A 349 122.41 101.37 27.30
CA THR A 349 122.64 102.71 26.73
C THR A 349 121.97 103.79 27.58
N ASP A 350 122.08 105.06 27.21
CA ASP A 350 121.42 106.17 27.94
C ASP A 350 119.89 106.12 27.90
N ASP A 351 119.34 105.35 26.95
CA ASP A 351 117.90 105.08 26.81
C ASP A 351 117.36 104.15 27.90
N PHE A 352 118.25 103.56 28.71
CA PHE A 352 117.90 102.72 29.85
C PHE A 352 117.76 103.51 31.15
N LYS A 353 116.89 103.06 32.04
CA LYS A 353 116.67 103.63 33.38
C LYS A 353 117.90 103.55 34.26
N GLU A 354 118.68 102.48 34.12
CA GLU A 354 119.89 102.26 34.92
C GLU A 354 121.10 103.08 34.42
N GLY A 355 120.96 103.78 33.28
CA GLY A 355 122.02 104.53 32.62
C GLY A 355 122.97 103.66 31.80
N ALA A 356 123.83 104.27 30.98
CA ALA A 356 124.74 103.54 30.11
C ALA A 356 125.87 102.80 30.86
N GLY A 357 126.29 101.64 30.35
CA GLY A 357 127.51 100.94 30.78
C GLY A 357 127.32 99.71 31.67
N ASN A 358 126.07 99.29 31.98
CA ASN A 358 125.81 98.08 32.75
C ASN A 358 125.68 96.85 31.82
N VAL A 359 126.39 95.77 32.13
CA VAL A 359 126.29 94.51 31.37
C VAL A 359 125.11 93.69 31.90
N ILE A 360 124.18 93.37 31.02
CA ILE A 360 122.95 92.61 31.29
C ILE A 360 123.02 91.30 30.53
N PRO A 361 122.85 90.14 31.21
CA PRO A 361 122.99 88.84 30.56
C PRO A 361 121.91 88.59 29.51
N ALA A 362 122.23 87.74 28.55
CA ALA A 362 121.29 87.19 27.58
C ALA A 362 120.04 86.62 28.29
N GLY A 363 118.88 86.93 27.75
CA GLY A 363 117.56 86.53 28.24
C GLY A 363 116.88 87.53 29.18
N ALA A 364 117.45 88.73 29.41
CA ALA A 364 116.81 89.74 30.24
C ALA A 364 115.54 90.31 29.58
N ASN A 365 114.50 90.52 30.38
CA ASN A 365 113.28 91.19 29.92
C ASN A 365 113.40 92.69 30.16
N ILE A 366 113.11 93.46 29.14
CA ILE A 366 113.10 94.92 29.20
C ILE A 366 111.75 95.41 28.74
N TYR A 367 111.26 96.50 29.32
CA TYR A 367 109.97 97.06 28.93
C TYR A 367 110.04 98.57 28.84
N LYS A 368 109.18 99.15 27.99
CA LYS A 368 109.02 100.60 27.93
C LYS A 368 108.18 101.06 29.10
N THR A 369 108.77 101.87 29.97
CA THR A 369 108.07 102.51 31.09
C THR A 369 107.24 103.71 30.64
N SER A 370 106.43 104.26 31.56
CA SER A 370 105.62 105.45 31.28
C SER A 370 106.43 106.74 31.11
N ASP A 371 107.70 106.76 31.53
CA ASP A 371 108.64 107.88 31.38
C ASP A 371 109.58 107.73 30.16
N GLU A 372 109.15 106.94 29.17
CA GLU A 372 109.81 106.78 27.86
C GLU A 372 111.27 106.31 27.92
N LYS A 373 111.59 105.43 28.87
CA LYS A 373 112.87 104.71 28.93
C LYS A 373 112.66 103.21 28.87
N TRP A 374 113.73 102.50 28.52
CA TRP A 374 113.82 101.06 28.75
C TRP A 374 114.16 100.80 30.22
N ASP A 375 113.47 99.87 30.86
CA ASP A 375 113.78 99.43 32.22
C ASP A 375 114.01 97.92 32.19
N VAL A 376 115.12 97.47 32.76
CA VAL A 376 115.45 96.05 32.81
C VAL A 376 114.75 95.44 34.02
N LEU A 377 113.89 94.46 33.78
CA LEU A 377 113.34 93.62 34.83
C LEU A 377 114.44 92.66 35.31
N ALA A 378 115.32 93.16 36.18
CA ALA A 378 116.46 92.41 36.68
C ALA A 378 116.02 91.16 37.47
N GLY A 379 116.47 89.98 37.03
CA GLY A 379 116.54 88.77 37.84
C GLY A 379 117.95 88.61 38.40
N THR A 380 118.15 88.84 39.70
CA THR A 380 119.40 88.49 40.38
C THR A 380 119.63 86.96 40.37
N PRO A 381 120.84 86.45 40.06
CA PRO A 381 121.13 85.02 40.12
C PRO A 381 121.28 84.49 41.56
N VAL A 382 120.82 83.26 41.78
CA VAL A 382 120.77 82.52 43.05
C VAL A 382 122.17 82.01 43.46
N THR A 383 122.52 82.10 44.76
CA THR A 383 123.88 81.96 45.32
C THR A 383 124.33 80.54 45.76
N GLY A 384 123.74 79.46 45.20
CA GLY A 384 124.20 78.07 45.40
C GLY A 384 123.09 77.01 45.36
N ILE A 385 123.44 75.73 45.17
CA ILE A 385 122.52 74.57 45.17
C ILE A 385 122.88 73.65 46.36
N LYS A 386 121.90 73.20 47.14
CA LYS A 386 122.07 72.31 48.31
C LYS A 386 120.96 71.26 48.33
N GLY A 387 121.31 69.99 48.45
CA GLY A 387 120.37 68.89 48.71
C GLY A 387 119.82 68.88 50.15
N VAL A 388 118.64 68.30 50.38
CA VAL A 388 117.97 68.29 51.72
C VAL A 388 118.81 67.64 52.83
N ASN A 389 119.69 66.69 52.50
CA ASN A 389 120.59 66.02 53.46
C ASN A 389 122.03 66.55 53.46
N GLU A 390 122.31 67.62 52.72
CA GLU A 390 123.62 68.26 52.75
C GLU A 390 123.64 69.34 53.84
N ASP A 391 124.81 69.77 54.31
CA ASP A 391 124.92 70.81 55.34
C ASP A 391 125.44 72.14 54.78
N SER A 392 125.97 72.16 53.56
CA SER A 392 126.57 73.34 52.91
C SER A 392 126.27 73.41 51.40
N PHE A 393 126.26 74.63 50.84
CA PHE A 393 125.85 74.90 49.46
C PHE A 393 127.00 74.70 48.46
N ARG A 394 126.72 74.00 47.35
CA ARG A 394 127.66 73.83 46.22
C ARG A 394 127.52 74.99 45.23
N ARG A 395 128.62 75.37 44.56
CA ARG A 395 128.71 76.44 43.54
C ARG A 395 129.50 75.96 42.31
N GLY A 396 129.13 76.41 41.11
CA GLY A 396 129.73 76.00 39.83
C GLY A 396 128.91 74.92 39.10
N ASN A 397 129.51 74.22 38.13
CA ASN A 397 128.88 73.07 37.47
C ASN A 397 128.82 71.89 38.44
N VAL A 398 127.61 71.44 38.82
CA VAL A 398 127.38 70.38 39.82
C VAL A 398 126.65 69.20 39.17
N GLU A 399 127.15 67.98 39.38
CA GLU A 399 126.45 66.75 39.04
C GLU A 399 125.70 66.20 40.26
N LEU A 400 124.39 65.98 40.12
CA LEU A 400 123.46 65.57 41.20
C LEU A 400 123.07 64.10 41.02
N THR A 401 123.32 63.25 42.01
CA THR A 401 122.84 61.85 42.02
C THR A 401 121.50 61.75 42.76
N ALA A 402 120.74 60.67 42.54
CA ALA A 402 119.43 60.45 43.19
C ALA A 402 119.49 60.48 44.74
N GLU A 403 120.65 60.16 45.32
CA GLU A 403 120.90 60.24 46.75
C GLU A 403 121.04 61.71 47.24
N ASN A 404 121.50 62.63 46.40
CA ASN A 404 121.76 64.02 46.76
C ASN A 404 120.51 64.91 46.77
N VAL A 405 119.39 64.50 46.18
CA VAL A 405 118.20 65.36 45.99
C VAL A 405 116.92 64.83 46.66
N GLY A 406 117.01 63.77 47.46
CA GLY A 406 115.85 63.21 48.18
C GLY A 406 114.75 62.68 47.25
N ALA A 407 115.08 62.40 45.99
CA ALA A 407 114.13 61.93 44.98
C ALA A 407 114.55 60.55 44.47
N VAL A 408 114.22 59.51 45.24
CA VAL A 408 113.27 58.45 44.82
C VAL A 408 112.62 57.94 46.10
N ALA A 409 111.32 58.15 46.25
CA ALA A 409 110.54 57.40 47.22
C ALA A 409 110.48 55.94 46.73
N THR A 410 111.04 55.05 47.51
CA THR A 410 110.73 53.63 47.50
C THR A 410 109.24 53.42 47.80
N GLY A 411 108.38 53.42 46.76
CA GLY A 411 107.03 52.82 46.83
C GLY A 411 105.89 53.61 46.18
N GLY A 412 105.48 53.21 44.98
CA GLY A 412 104.30 53.63 44.21
C GLY A 412 104.21 52.75 42.95
N ASP A 413 103.04 52.67 42.30
CA ASP A 413 102.57 51.67 41.29
C ASP A 413 103.52 51.24 40.14
N THR A 414 104.72 51.82 40.03
CA THR A 414 105.80 51.29 39.20
C THR A 414 106.67 50.23 39.90
N ALA A 415 106.39 49.89 41.17
CA ALA A 415 107.14 48.90 41.96
C ALA A 415 106.64 47.44 41.80
N GLU A 416 105.37 47.22 41.44
CA GLU A 416 104.72 45.89 41.49
C GLU A 416 104.41 45.28 40.11
N ASN A 417 104.79 45.94 39.00
CA ASN A 417 104.54 45.51 37.61
C ASN A 417 103.09 45.08 37.31
N THR A 418 102.12 45.50 38.13
CA THR A 418 100.71 45.07 38.05
C THR A 418 99.80 46.30 37.96
N ALA A 419 99.18 46.50 36.79
CA ALA A 419 98.23 47.59 36.58
C ALA A 419 96.81 47.17 36.99
N THR A 420 96.24 47.79 38.03
CA THR A 420 94.84 47.60 38.40
C THR A 420 93.93 48.53 37.59
N PHE A 421 92.91 47.98 36.94
CA PHE A 421 91.89 48.77 36.21
C PHE A 421 90.49 48.18 36.44
N THR A 422 89.47 49.03 36.37
CA THR A 422 88.07 48.60 36.49
C THR A 422 87.54 48.18 35.11
N SER A 423 87.20 46.89 34.96
CA SER A 423 86.63 46.34 33.73
C SER A 423 85.14 46.63 33.62
N SER A 424 84.69 47.11 32.47
CA SER A 424 83.27 47.22 32.07
C SER A 424 82.77 45.98 31.31
N ASP A 425 83.63 44.97 31.10
CA ASP A 425 83.27 43.69 30.49
C ASP A 425 82.30 42.91 31.38
N VAL A 426 81.47 42.08 30.76
CA VAL A 426 80.48 41.24 31.44
C VAL A 426 80.53 39.82 30.88
N ALA A 427 80.04 38.82 31.61
CA ALA A 427 80.00 37.44 31.11
C ALA A 427 79.16 37.29 29.82
N ASP A 428 79.44 36.25 29.03
CA ASP A 428 78.70 35.95 27.80
C ASP A 428 77.19 35.83 28.06
N GLY A 429 76.39 36.43 27.17
CA GLY A 429 74.92 36.51 27.31
C GLY A 429 74.40 37.63 28.22
N SER A 430 75.24 38.19 29.09
CA SER A 430 74.88 39.24 30.07
C SER A 430 75.00 40.67 29.54
N ALA A 431 75.63 40.87 28.37
CA ALA A 431 75.63 42.17 27.70
C ALA A 431 74.21 42.51 27.21
N SER A 432 73.62 43.56 27.77
CA SER A 432 72.22 43.96 27.53
C SER A 432 72.05 44.93 26.35
N ALA A 433 73.07 45.74 26.05
CA ALA A 433 73.03 46.74 24.99
C ALA A 433 74.44 47.08 24.46
N TRP A 434 74.50 47.56 23.22
CA TRP A 434 75.68 48.18 22.64
C TRP A 434 75.99 49.51 23.33
N THR A 435 77.26 49.76 23.69
CA THR A 435 77.71 51.01 24.31
C THR A 435 78.80 51.66 23.44
N THR A 436 78.62 52.89 22.99
CA THR A 436 79.60 53.55 22.11
C THR A 436 80.95 53.72 22.80
N VAL A 437 82.04 53.35 22.10
CA VAL A 437 83.41 53.54 22.57
C VAL A 437 84.03 54.74 21.87
N SER A 438 84.54 55.70 22.64
CA SER A 438 85.20 56.90 22.10
C SER A 438 86.55 56.56 21.45
N LYS A 439 86.95 57.33 20.43
CA LYS A 439 88.24 57.18 19.76
C LYS A 439 89.40 57.30 20.76
N LEU A 440 90.45 56.49 20.58
CA LEU A 440 91.69 56.62 21.33
C LEU A 440 92.48 57.84 20.83
N SER A 441 92.93 58.69 21.75
CA SER A 441 93.74 59.88 21.45
C SER A 441 95.11 59.82 22.15
N SER A 442 96.11 60.51 21.58
CA SER A 442 97.43 60.62 22.20
C SER A 442 97.34 61.37 23.54
N GLY A 443 98.08 60.91 24.56
CA GLY A 443 98.11 61.52 25.90
C GLY A 443 97.10 60.97 26.92
N GLU A 444 96.37 59.90 26.61
CA GLU A 444 95.44 59.28 27.56
C GLU A 444 96.16 58.51 28.69
N LYS A 445 95.58 58.54 29.90
CA LYS A 445 96.01 57.69 31.02
C LYS A 445 95.79 56.21 30.65
N HIS A 446 96.70 55.32 31.04
CA HIS A 446 96.55 53.87 30.80
C HIS A 446 95.21 53.31 31.30
N SER A 447 94.70 53.80 32.44
CA SER A 447 93.39 53.42 32.96
C SER A 447 92.23 53.76 32.02
N SER A 448 92.30 54.88 31.30
CA SER A 448 91.32 55.25 30.25
C SER A 448 91.38 54.29 29.07
N ILE A 449 92.58 53.92 28.64
CA ILE A 449 92.79 52.97 27.54
C ILE A 449 92.19 51.60 27.89
N PHE A 450 92.51 51.07 29.07
CA PHE A 450 91.99 49.76 29.50
C PHE A 450 90.48 49.75 29.74
N ALA A 451 89.90 50.86 30.24
CA ALA A 451 88.45 50.99 30.35
C ALA A 451 87.76 50.93 28.98
N LYS A 452 88.29 51.63 27.97
CA LYS A 452 87.77 51.60 26.59
C LYS A 452 87.90 50.22 25.95
N VAL A 453 89.06 49.57 26.09
CA VAL A 453 89.30 48.21 25.59
C VAL A 453 88.33 47.21 26.24
N SER A 454 88.14 47.30 27.55
CA SER A 454 87.18 46.48 28.28
C SER A 454 85.72 46.69 27.78
N GLN A 455 85.34 47.93 27.50
CA GLN A 455 84.03 48.25 26.93
C GLN A 455 83.86 47.73 25.49
N MET A 456 84.94 47.66 24.70
CA MET A 456 84.91 47.00 23.38
C MET A 456 84.62 45.50 23.51
N PHE A 457 85.20 44.81 24.49
CA PHE A 457 84.90 43.39 24.72
C PHE A 457 83.43 43.15 25.09
N LYS A 458 82.83 43.98 25.94
CA LYS A 458 81.39 43.93 26.23
C LYS A 458 80.53 44.03 24.96
N ASN A 459 80.89 44.92 24.04
CA ASN A 459 80.17 45.08 22.77
C ASN A 459 80.32 43.87 21.84
N VAL A 460 81.49 43.23 21.81
CA VAL A 460 81.70 41.98 21.03
C VAL A 460 80.82 40.85 21.58
N ARG A 461 80.72 40.72 22.91
CA ARG A 461 79.81 39.74 23.55
C ARG A 461 78.32 40.05 23.28
N TYR A 462 77.95 41.33 23.20
CA TYR A 462 76.61 41.74 22.78
C TYR A 462 76.29 41.31 21.33
N LEU A 463 77.24 41.46 20.39
CA LEU A 463 77.07 41.00 19.01
C LEU A 463 76.95 39.47 18.93
N TYR A 464 77.76 38.73 19.67
CA TYR A 464 77.65 37.27 19.77
C TYR A 464 76.26 36.82 20.24
N LYS A 465 75.69 37.50 21.25
CA LYS A 465 74.31 37.26 21.70
C LYS A 465 73.26 37.55 20.62
N MET A 466 73.41 38.64 19.87
CA MET A 466 72.44 39.05 18.84
C MET A 466 72.48 38.14 17.60
N LEU A 467 73.65 37.64 17.23
CA LEU A 467 73.83 36.74 16.09
C LEU A 467 73.46 35.29 16.41
N GLY A 468 73.47 34.91 17.69
CA GLY A 468 73.15 33.55 18.14
C GLY A 468 74.21 32.52 17.71
N THR A 469 73.93 31.24 17.96
CA THR A 469 74.84 30.11 17.67
C THR A 469 74.36 29.20 16.54
N THR A 470 73.28 29.59 15.85
CA THR A 470 72.66 28.79 14.80
C THR A 470 73.47 28.86 13.49
N ASP A 471 73.76 27.72 12.89
CA ASP A 471 74.48 27.64 11.61
C ASP A 471 73.65 28.20 10.45
N ILE A 472 74.17 29.21 9.78
CA ILE A 472 73.57 29.87 8.61
C ILE A 472 74.33 29.60 7.32
N SER A 473 75.34 28.72 7.32
CA SER A 473 76.22 28.44 6.17
C SER A 473 75.45 28.02 4.90
N LYS A 474 74.26 27.44 5.06
CA LYS A 474 73.41 26.93 3.96
C LYS A 474 72.46 27.97 3.36
N ILE A 475 72.37 29.17 3.91
CA ILE A 475 71.49 30.24 3.42
C ILE A 475 72.30 31.52 3.19
N GLY A 476 72.06 32.22 2.07
CA GLY A 476 72.68 33.52 1.82
C GLY A 476 74.22 33.52 1.82
N ASN A 477 74.84 32.46 1.31
CA ASN A 477 76.31 32.25 1.29
C ASN A 477 76.99 32.36 2.67
N GLY A 478 76.28 32.06 3.77
CA GLY A 478 76.84 32.11 5.11
C GLY A 478 77.07 33.52 5.67
N THR A 479 76.44 34.55 5.08
CA THR A 479 76.53 35.94 5.54
C THR A 479 75.16 36.46 5.97
N CYS A 480 75.11 37.33 6.99
CA CYS A 480 73.86 37.97 7.43
C CYS A 480 73.21 38.79 6.30
N THR A 481 74.02 39.51 5.51
CA THR A 481 73.55 40.30 4.36
C THR A 481 72.95 39.41 3.27
N GLY A 482 73.58 38.27 2.98
CA GLY A 482 73.06 37.31 2.01
C GLY A 482 71.78 36.65 2.50
N ALA A 483 71.67 36.30 3.79
CA ALA A 483 70.46 35.70 4.35
C ALA A 483 69.26 36.66 4.28
N ILE A 484 69.47 37.94 4.62
CA ILE A 484 68.44 38.99 4.52
C ILE A 484 68.07 39.26 3.06
N SER A 485 69.04 39.26 2.14
CA SER A 485 68.77 39.45 0.71
C SER A 485 68.01 38.26 0.10
N SER A 486 68.33 37.03 0.50
CA SER A 486 67.58 35.83 0.12
C SER A 486 66.15 35.88 0.68
N LEU A 487 65.97 36.35 1.92
CA LEU A 487 64.63 36.51 2.52
C LEU A 487 63.82 37.58 1.76
N ASN A 488 64.41 38.74 1.48
CA ASN A 488 63.75 39.80 0.71
C ASN A 488 63.44 39.39 -0.74
N SER A 489 64.34 38.64 -1.39
CA SER A 489 64.09 38.13 -2.75
C SER A 489 63.00 37.06 -2.76
N SER A 490 62.99 36.18 -1.76
CA SER A 490 61.94 35.15 -1.60
C SER A 490 60.59 35.78 -1.27
N LEU A 491 60.57 36.82 -0.44
CA LEU A 491 59.35 37.55 -0.10
C LEU A 491 58.84 38.35 -1.31
N ALA A 492 59.71 38.98 -2.09
CA ALA A 492 59.36 39.67 -3.34
C ALA A 492 58.80 38.73 -4.42
N ASN A 493 59.19 37.46 -4.42
CA ASN A 493 58.64 36.43 -5.30
C ASN A 493 57.24 35.95 -4.88
N HIS A 494 56.78 36.27 -3.66
CA HIS A 494 55.49 35.82 -3.12
C HIS A 494 54.52 36.97 -2.80
N LEU A 495 55.02 38.20 -2.59
CA LEU A 495 54.24 39.41 -2.35
C LEU A 495 54.87 40.61 -3.07
N PRO A 496 54.11 41.40 -3.86
CA PRO A 496 54.62 42.61 -4.49
C PRO A 496 54.82 43.71 -3.45
N LEU A 497 56.06 44.16 -3.27
CA LEU A 497 56.45 45.13 -2.23
C LEU A 497 56.11 46.60 -2.59
N SER A 498 55.58 46.85 -3.78
CA SER A 498 55.01 48.14 -4.18
C SER A 498 53.77 47.89 -5.02
N GLY A 499 52.61 48.35 -4.56
CA GLY A 499 51.27 48.12 -5.12
C GLY A 499 51.23 47.59 -6.56
N GLY A 500 50.96 46.29 -6.67
CA GLY A 500 50.85 45.53 -7.91
C GLY A 500 50.21 44.17 -7.64
N THR A 501 49.81 43.46 -8.69
CA THR A 501 49.12 42.16 -8.57
C THR A 501 50.11 41.04 -8.27
N MET A 502 49.79 40.16 -7.32
CA MET A 502 50.64 39.01 -6.98
C MET A 502 50.73 38.05 -8.17
N THR A 503 51.94 37.79 -8.67
CA THR A 503 52.20 36.76 -9.69
C THR A 503 53.21 35.77 -9.14
N GLY A 504 52.74 34.71 -8.49
CA GLY A 504 53.57 33.63 -7.96
C GLY A 504 52.77 32.61 -7.15
N THR A 505 53.01 31.32 -7.39
CA THR A 505 52.35 30.20 -6.68
C THR A 505 53.05 29.93 -5.33
N ILE A 506 52.30 29.94 -4.23
CA ILE A 506 52.79 29.47 -2.92
C ILE A 506 52.40 27.98 -2.78
N ILE A 507 53.37 27.08 -2.85
CA ILE A 507 53.17 25.63 -2.65
C ILE A 507 53.60 25.28 -1.23
N GLY A 508 52.63 25.11 -0.31
CA GLY A 508 52.88 24.53 1.00
C GLY A 508 53.01 23.00 0.89
N GLN A 509 54.23 22.45 0.88
CA GLN A 509 54.41 21.00 0.97
C GLN A 509 54.25 20.53 2.41
N HIS A 510 53.04 20.11 2.80
CA HIS A 510 52.84 19.32 4.02
C HIS A 510 52.60 17.85 3.63
N LYS A 511 53.69 17.08 3.49
CA LYS A 511 53.61 15.63 3.32
C LYS A 511 53.35 14.99 4.69
N LEU A 512 52.17 14.39 4.90
CA LEU A 512 51.91 13.62 6.10
C LEU A 512 52.85 12.39 6.14
N PRO A 513 53.46 12.06 7.30
CA PRO A 513 54.42 10.96 7.39
C PRO A 513 53.75 9.62 7.08
N GLY A 514 54.31 8.84 6.15
CA GLY A 514 53.86 7.46 5.84
C GLY A 514 53.17 7.25 4.49
N SER A 515 52.95 8.31 3.69
CA SER A 515 52.37 8.16 2.34
C SER A 515 53.44 7.86 1.27
N THR A 516 53.29 6.73 0.58
CA THR A 516 54.13 6.26 -0.53
C THR A 516 53.51 6.45 -1.91
N ALA A 517 52.32 7.06 -2.03
CA ALA A 517 51.73 7.37 -3.31
C ALA A 517 52.31 8.66 -3.88
N SER A 518 53.11 8.56 -4.95
CA SER A 518 53.20 9.62 -5.95
C SER A 518 51.81 9.80 -6.52
N ASP A 519 51.19 10.98 -6.37
CA ASP A 519 50.32 11.60 -7.37
C ASP A 519 49.88 13.01 -6.94
N SER A 520 50.17 13.92 -7.84
CA SER A 520 50.16 15.39 -7.89
C SER A 520 48.90 16.18 -7.48
N ASN A 521 47.98 15.67 -6.65
CA ASN A 521 46.74 16.41 -6.30
C ASN A 521 46.54 16.57 -4.78
N GLY A 522 47.50 17.20 -4.11
CA GLY A 522 47.24 17.83 -2.81
C GLY A 522 46.37 19.07 -3.00
N MET A 523 45.41 19.32 -2.10
CA MET A 523 44.48 20.46 -2.18
C MET A 523 45.17 21.77 -2.59
N VAL A 524 44.87 22.22 -3.80
CA VAL A 524 45.39 23.45 -4.39
C VAL A 524 44.38 24.57 -4.12
N LEU A 525 44.70 25.53 -3.24
CA LEU A 525 44.09 26.86 -3.28
C LEU A 525 44.82 27.67 -4.36
N GLY A 526 44.55 27.37 -5.62
CA GLY A 526 45.26 27.93 -6.78
C GLY A 526 44.37 28.86 -7.58
N VAL A 527 44.81 30.11 -7.75
CA VAL A 527 44.38 30.94 -8.88
C VAL A 527 45.16 30.45 -10.10
N GLN A 528 44.51 29.65 -10.95
CA GLN A 528 45.09 29.19 -12.21
C GLN A 528 44.70 30.16 -13.33
N THR A 529 45.69 30.79 -13.97
CA THR A 529 45.47 31.81 -15.02
C THR A 529 45.27 31.25 -16.43
N THR A 530 45.03 29.95 -16.60
CA THR A 530 44.52 29.40 -17.86
C THR A 530 43.68 28.16 -17.58
N GLY A 531 42.36 28.31 -17.69
CA GLY A 531 41.37 27.23 -17.55
C GLY A 531 40.32 27.48 -16.45
N ASN A 532 39.31 28.30 -16.78
CA ASN A 532 37.92 28.28 -16.31
C ASN A 532 37.50 27.92 -14.86
N THR A 533 38.31 28.17 -13.82
CA THR A 533 37.82 28.19 -12.43
C THR A 533 38.51 29.28 -11.59
N GLY A 534 37.75 30.30 -11.14
CA GLY A 534 38.24 31.33 -10.22
C GLY A 534 37.12 32.26 -9.70
N ILE A 535 37.26 32.74 -8.46
CA ILE A 535 36.38 33.74 -7.82
C ILE A 535 36.96 35.14 -8.11
N PHE A 536 36.20 35.99 -8.80
CA PHE A 536 36.63 37.33 -9.21
C PHE A 536 36.01 38.41 -8.30
N ASN A 537 36.79 39.46 -7.98
CA ASN A 537 36.25 40.75 -7.57
C ASN A 537 36.21 41.64 -8.82
N GLY A 538 35.01 41.90 -9.35
CA GLY A 538 34.84 42.59 -10.62
C GLY A 538 35.07 44.09 -10.53
N ASN A 539 35.92 44.62 -11.39
CA ASN A 539 35.83 46.00 -11.89
C ASN A 539 35.70 45.90 -13.42
N GLY A 540 34.46 45.74 -13.91
CA GLY A 540 34.26 45.43 -15.33
C GLY A 540 32.84 45.61 -15.87
N ASP A 541 32.00 46.42 -15.24
CA ASP A 541 30.69 46.80 -15.78
C ASP A 541 30.23 48.02 -14.99
N GLY A 542 30.27 49.20 -15.62
CA GLY A 542 30.03 50.50 -14.99
C GLY A 542 28.60 50.69 -14.46
N ASN A 543 28.24 50.01 -13.38
CA ASN A 543 27.05 50.31 -12.60
C ASN A 543 27.36 50.21 -11.09
N GLY A 544 27.00 51.25 -10.36
CA GLY A 544 27.50 51.53 -9.02
C GLY A 544 27.09 50.52 -7.93
N ALA A 545 28.01 50.41 -6.97
CA ALA A 545 27.90 50.02 -5.56
C ALA A 545 26.65 49.28 -5.06
N GLY A 546 26.86 48.07 -4.53
CA GLY A 546 26.03 47.49 -3.49
C GLY A 546 25.82 45.99 -3.62
N VAL A 547 26.19 45.28 -2.56
CA VAL A 547 25.92 43.87 -2.19
C VAL A 547 26.63 42.74 -2.96
N ALA A 548 27.38 41.98 -2.16
CA ALA A 548 28.03 40.73 -2.48
C ALA A 548 27.03 39.69 -3.02
N ASN A 549 27.27 39.22 -4.24
CA ASN A 549 26.78 37.95 -4.74
C ASN A 549 27.95 37.24 -5.40
N LEU A 550 28.09 35.94 -5.15
CA LEU A 550 28.92 35.06 -5.96
C LEU A 550 28.27 34.95 -7.35
N ILE A 551 28.72 35.76 -8.31
CA ILE A 551 28.25 35.69 -9.70
C ILE A 551 29.20 34.78 -10.47
N ILE A 552 28.75 33.57 -10.80
CA ILE A 552 29.54 32.63 -11.62
C ILE A 552 29.06 32.73 -13.07
N LYS A 553 29.79 33.49 -13.89
CA LYS A 553 29.56 33.57 -15.35
C LYS A 553 30.39 32.48 -16.05
N SER A 554 29.74 31.37 -16.41
CA SER A 554 30.29 30.33 -17.28
C SER A 554 29.32 30.10 -18.44
N TRP A 555 29.80 30.12 -19.68
CA TRP A 555 29.00 29.74 -20.86
C TRP A 555 28.58 28.25 -20.84
N TYR A 556 29.17 27.44 -19.96
CA TYR A 556 28.87 26.02 -19.77
C TYR A 556 28.23 25.69 -18.41
N GLY A 557 27.84 26.70 -17.64
CA GLY A 557 27.30 26.52 -16.28
C GLY A 557 28.36 26.13 -15.25
N VAL A 558 27.93 26.00 -13.99
CA VAL A 558 28.73 25.57 -12.84
C VAL A 558 28.31 24.15 -12.49
N GLY A 559 29.22 23.19 -12.66
CA GLY A 559 28.98 21.79 -12.31
C GLY A 559 29.69 21.44 -11.01
N PHE A 560 28.93 20.93 -10.03
CA PHE A 560 29.52 20.15 -8.95
C PHE A 560 29.65 18.72 -9.46
N VAL A 561 30.89 18.22 -9.57
CA VAL A 561 31.16 16.86 -10.07
C VAL A 561 31.21 15.93 -8.87
N ASP A 562 30.20 15.07 -8.73
CA ASP A 562 30.38 13.80 -8.02
C ASP A 562 31.04 12.81 -9.00
N GLY A 563 32.03 12.06 -8.54
CA GLY A 563 32.89 11.19 -9.33
C GLY A 563 32.22 9.92 -9.84
N CYS A 564 30.92 9.95 -10.16
CA CYS A 564 30.19 8.82 -10.74
C CYS A 564 29.55 9.22 -12.07
N SER A 565 29.76 8.36 -13.06
CA SER A 565 29.44 8.54 -14.47
C SER A 565 27.97 8.88 -14.75
N GLY A 566 27.74 10.01 -15.44
CA GLY A 566 26.81 10.01 -16.57
C GLY A 566 25.45 10.72 -16.44
N GLN A 567 25.14 11.50 -15.40
CA GLN A 567 23.96 12.39 -15.41
C GLN A 567 24.23 13.70 -14.68
N GLY A 568 24.58 14.74 -15.44
CA GLY A 568 24.81 16.08 -14.90
C GLY A 568 23.50 16.74 -14.47
N MET A 569 23.35 16.98 -13.17
CA MET A 569 22.36 17.93 -12.65
C MET A 569 23.05 19.27 -12.36
N THR A 570 22.64 20.32 -13.06
CA THR A 570 23.04 21.70 -12.78
C THR A 570 22.12 22.26 -11.69
N VAL A 571 22.66 22.64 -10.52
CA VAL A 571 21.90 23.37 -9.48
C VAL A 571 22.31 24.83 -9.52
N GLY A 572 21.50 25.66 -10.16
CA GLY A 572 21.58 27.12 -10.04
C GLY A 572 20.63 27.61 -8.94
N ILE A 573 21.14 28.32 -7.94
CA ILE A 573 20.32 29.01 -6.93
C ILE A 573 20.46 30.52 -7.17
N ASP A 574 19.44 31.14 -7.78
CA ASP A 574 19.33 32.60 -7.85
C ASP A 574 18.37 33.10 -6.77
N CYS A 575 18.92 33.62 -5.67
CA CYS A 575 18.13 34.05 -4.52
C CYS A 575 17.48 35.43 -4.67
N ARG A 576 17.60 36.12 -5.82
CA ARG A 576 17.19 37.54 -5.91
C ARG A 576 15.67 37.78 -5.94
N SER A 577 14.88 36.74 -6.14
CA SER A 577 13.40 36.82 -6.12
C SER A 577 12.73 35.80 -5.19
N GLY A 578 13.49 35.11 -4.34
CA GLY A 578 12.96 34.08 -3.45
C GLY A 578 12.49 32.79 -4.14
N ASN A 579 12.84 32.56 -5.41
CA ASN A 579 12.49 31.35 -6.17
C ASN A 579 13.74 30.63 -6.68
N ILE A 580 13.74 29.29 -6.61
CA ILE A 580 14.76 28.41 -7.21
C ILE A 580 14.19 27.88 -8.53
N THR A 581 14.80 28.23 -9.67
CA THR A 581 14.43 27.72 -10.99
C THR A 581 15.47 26.72 -11.49
N CYS A 582 15.08 25.46 -11.65
CA CYS A 582 15.91 24.41 -12.25
C CYS A 582 15.03 23.45 -13.07
N ASN A 583 15.59 22.87 -14.14
CA ASN A 583 14.85 22.01 -15.09
C ASN A 583 14.34 20.71 -14.46
N SER A 584 15.02 20.17 -13.45
CA SER A 584 14.53 19.06 -12.64
C SER A 584 15.09 19.17 -11.22
N ILE A 585 14.24 18.87 -10.24
CA ILE A 585 14.63 18.71 -8.83
C ILE A 585 14.52 17.22 -8.51
N THR A 586 15.66 16.54 -8.42
CA THR A 586 15.72 15.15 -7.96
C THR A 586 15.95 15.12 -6.46
N ILE A 587 14.90 14.82 -5.69
CA ILE A 587 14.99 14.64 -4.23
C ILE A 587 14.98 13.15 -3.93
N ARG A 588 16.10 12.64 -3.43
CA ARG A 588 16.25 11.24 -3.02
C ARG A 588 16.09 11.12 -1.49
N ASN A 589 15.60 9.96 -1.01
CA ASN A 589 15.43 9.62 0.41
C ASN A 589 14.49 10.53 1.21
N VAL A 590 13.31 10.86 0.68
CA VAL A 590 12.20 11.38 1.48
C VAL A 590 11.30 10.23 1.92
N GLY A 591 11.16 10.03 3.23
CA GLY A 591 10.33 8.95 3.80
C GLY A 591 8.83 9.09 3.49
N SER A 592 8.40 10.30 3.12
CA SER A 592 7.06 10.61 2.65
C SER A 592 7.11 11.88 1.81
N VAL A 593 6.39 11.88 0.68
CA VAL A 593 6.19 13.07 -0.17
C VAL A 593 5.52 14.21 0.62
N THR A 594 4.77 13.88 1.66
CA THR A 594 4.07 14.84 2.53
C THR A 594 5.03 15.69 3.37
N ASP A 595 6.10 15.11 3.91
CA ASP A 595 7.07 15.83 4.75
C ASP A 595 7.88 16.85 3.94
N LEU A 596 8.14 16.51 2.68
CA LEU A 596 8.78 17.39 1.72
C LEU A 596 7.91 18.62 1.38
N LEU A 597 6.60 18.42 1.22
CA LEU A 597 5.64 19.47 0.86
C LEU A 597 5.21 20.38 2.02
N ASN A 598 5.37 19.91 3.27
CA ASN A 598 4.94 20.64 4.46
C ASN A 598 6.08 21.41 5.14
N SER A 599 7.35 21.04 4.94
CA SER A 599 8.48 21.64 5.67
C SER A 599 9.42 22.50 4.83
N LYS A 600 9.45 22.35 3.49
CA LYS A 600 10.47 23.01 2.64
C LYS A 600 9.95 23.82 1.44
N LEU A 601 8.66 23.75 1.13
CA LEU A 601 7.98 24.70 0.24
C LEU A 601 7.13 25.61 1.12
N SER A 602 7.32 26.93 0.99
CA SER A 602 6.60 27.94 1.79
C SER A 602 5.11 27.64 1.88
N THR A 603 4.51 27.79 3.06
CA THR A 603 3.07 27.69 3.32
C THR A 603 2.38 29.06 3.36
N SER A 604 3.07 30.13 2.95
CA SER A 604 2.48 31.47 2.87
C SER A 604 1.33 31.49 1.88
N ALA A 605 0.16 32.02 2.27
CA ALA A 605 -1.09 32.02 1.50
C ALA A 605 -1.02 32.56 0.04
N SER A 606 0.10 33.14 -0.38
CA SER A 606 0.37 33.60 -1.75
C SER A 606 0.97 32.54 -2.70
N CYS A 607 1.45 31.40 -2.20
CA CYS A 607 1.82 30.28 -3.08
C CYS A 607 0.58 29.41 -3.33
N ASN A 608 -0.23 29.82 -4.30
CA ASN A 608 -1.30 28.98 -4.81
C ASN A 608 -0.67 27.64 -5.25
N LYS A 609 -0.99 26.53 -4.56
CA LYS A 609 -0.52 25.19 -4.95
C LYS A 609 -1.29 24.70 -6.18
N ASN A 610 -1.34 25.52 -7.23
CA ASN A 610 -1.73 25.09 -8.55
C ASN A 610 -0.58 24.25 -9.09
N TRP A 611 -0.69 22.94 -8.97
CA TRP A 611 0.13 22.02 -9.74
C TRP A 611 -0.28 22.16 -11.20
N ASN A 612 0.28 23.16 -11.87
CA ASN A 612 0.20 23.30 -13.32
C ASN A 612 1.06 22.18 -13.92
N TRP A 613 0.47 21.01 -14.15
CA TRP A 613 1.11 19.95 -14.94
C TRP A 613 1.11 20.35 -16.42
N SER A 614 1.94 21.33 -16.76
CA SER A 614 2.24 21.70 -18.13
C SER A 614 3.48 20.94 -18.60
N GLY A 615 3.29 19.81 -19.26
CA GLY A 615 4.41 19.10 -19.88
C GLY A 615 4.10 17.66 -20.27
N LYS A 616 3.93 17.42 -21.57
CA LYS A 616 3.58 16.12 -22.17
C LYS A 616 4.67 15.03 -22.10
N ASN A 617 5.76 15.26 -21.37
CA ASN A 617 6.98 14.47 -21.57
C ASN A 617 7.36 13.56 -20.41
N GLU A 618 6.69 13.66 -19.24
CA GLU A 618 6.97 12.81 -18.07
C GLU A 618 5.71 12.33 -17.31
N THR A 619 4.52 12.76 -17.73
CA THR A 619 3.26 12.27 -17.14
C THR A 619 2.90 10.90 -17.69
N PRO A 620 2.41 9.96 -16.87
CA PRO A 620 1.78 8.74 -17.40
C PRO A 620 0.72 9.15 -18.42
N ALA A 621 0.71 8.53 -19.61
CA ALA A 621 -0.18 8.92 -20.72
C ALA A 621 -1.68 8.93 -20.34
N TRP A 622 -2.02 8.33 -19.20
CA TRP A 622 -3.36 8.24 -18.67
C TRP A 622 -3.73 9.31 -17.63
N ILE A 623 -2.86 10.22 -17.21
CA ILE A 623 -3.27 11.41 -16.44
C ILE A 623 -2.78 12.67 -17.14
N TRP A 624 -3.68 13.65 -17.31
CA TRP A 624 -3.37 14.93 -17.91
C TRP A 624 -4.02 16.08 -17.13
N GLY A 625 -3.25 17.13 -16.81
CA GLY A 625 -3.80 18.35 -16.23
C GLY A 625 -4.52 19.18 -17.30
N GLY A 626 -5.74 19.62 -17.01
CA GLY A 626 -6.46 20.58 -17.84
C GLY A 626 -5.72 21.92 -17.91
N SER A 627 -5.94 22.66 -18.99
CA SER A 627 -5.32 23.97 -19.22
C SER A 627 -5.82 25.08 -18.29
N ASP A 628 -6.86 24.81 -17.49
CA ASP A 628 -7.49 25.73 -16.55
C ASP A 628 -6.85 25.71 -15.15
N GLY A 629 -5.84 24.87 -14.92
CA GLY A 629 -5.13 24.74 -13.63
C GLY A 629 -6.01 24.22 -12.48
N THR A 630 -7.22 23.74 -12.78
CA THR A 630 -8.23 23.31 -11.81
C THR A 630 -8.61 21.85 -12.02
N ASN A 631 -8.68 21.40 -13.27
CA ASN A 631 -9.12 20.06 -13.62
C ASN A 631 -7.95 19.11 -13.88
N MET A 632 -8.08 17.86 -13.45
CA MET A 632 -7.20 16.75 -13.82
C MET A 632 -8.03 15.68 -14.52
N TYR A 633 -7.65 15.34 -15.74
CA TYR A 633 -8.29 14.32 -16.55
C TYR A 633 -7.53 13.01 -16.42
N VAL A 634 -8.28 11.92 -16.26
CA VAL A 634 -7.74 10.57 -16.28
C VAL A 634 -8.25 9.86 -17.54
N TYR A 635 -7.34 9.51 -18.46
CA TYR A 635 -7.66 8.97 -19.78
C TYR A 635 -7.12 7.55 -19.96
N ASN A 636 -7.99 6.57 -20.19
CA ASN A 636 -7.62 5.18 -20.43
C ASN A 636 -6.65 4.56 -19.38
N PRO A 637 -6.93 4.69 -18.07
CA PRO A 637 -6.10 4.08 -17.04
C PRO A 637 -6.27 2.56 -17.05
N THR A 638 -5.16 1.80 -16.97
CA THR A 638 -5.25 0.34 -16.82
C THR A 638 -5.82 -0.05 -15.44
N TYR A 639 -5.46 0.69 -14.38
CA TYR A 639 -6.01 0.57 -13.03
C TYR A 639 -5.92 1.91 -12.30
N ILE A 640 -7.04 2.47 -11.82
CA ILE A 640 -7.03 3.53 -10.79
C ILE A 640 -7.53 2.92 -9.49
N LEU A 641 -6.73 2.98 -8.42
CA LEU A 641 -7.17 2.71 -7.06
C LEU A 641 -7.44 4.04 -6.36
N VAL A 642 -8.72 4.44 -6.32
CA VAL A 642 -9.17 5.59 -5.52
C VAL A 642 -9.57 5.06 -4.15
N GLN A 643 -8.73 5.31 -3.14
CA GLN A 643 -8.99 4.84 -1.77
C GLN A 643 -10.23 5.51 -1.17
N GLY A 644 -10.58 6.72 -1.61
CA GLY A 644 -11.84 7.38 -1.26
C GLY A 644 -12.09 8.66 -2.05
N ILE A 645 -13.35 9.08 -2.05
CA ILE A 645 -13.82 10.33 -2.68
C ILE A 645 -14.37 11.21 -1.56
N ARG A 646 -13.92 12.48 -1.52
CA ARG A 646 -14.33 13.47 -0.52
C ARG A 646 -15.04 14.63 -1.21
N ASN A 647 -16.23 14.98 -0.73
CA ASN A 647 -16.86 16.24 -1.07
C ASN A 647 -16.28 17.34 -0.17
N ARG A 648 -15.64 18.35 -0.78
CA ARG A 648 -14.96 19.44 -0.05
C ARG A 648 -15.94 20.43 0.60
N VAL A 649 -17.15 20.56 0.06
CA VAL A 649 -18.18 21.50 0.55
C VAL A 649 -18.85 20.94 1.80
N THR A 650 -19.34 19.69 1.74
CA THR A 650 -20.01 19.04 2.88
C THR A 650 -19.04 18.34 3.83
N ASN A 651 -17.77 18.23 3.44
CA ASN A 651 -16.69 17.61 4.21
C ASN A 651 -16.96 16.13 4.58
N ARG A 652 -17.73 15.43 3.74
CA ARG A 652 -18.07 14.00 3.85
C ARG A 652 -17.27 13.17 2.85
N ALA A 653 -16.93 11.95 3.23
CA ALA A 653 -16.18 11.03 2.38
C ALA A 653 -16.80 9.64 2.29
N MET A 654 -16.61 8.98 1.15
CA MET A 654 -16.85 7.55 0.93
C MET A 654 -15.53 6.87 0.60
N THR A 655 -15.18 5.81 1.32
CA THR A 655 -13.86 5.16 1.26
C THR A 655 -14.02 3.64 1.27
N ILE A 656 -13.15 2.95 0.52
CA ILE A 656 -12.96 1.50 0.66
C ILE A 656 -11.90 1.27 1.74
N THR A 657 -12.28 0.58 2.81
CA THR A 657 -11.41 0.31 3.96
C THR A 657 -10.60 -0.97 3.78
N ASN A 658 -9.55 -1.14 4.59
CA ASN A 658 -8.61 -2.25 4.48
C ASN A 658 -9.24 -3.64 4.71
N ASP A 659 -10.41 -3.69 5.35
CA ASP A 659 -11.24 -4.88 5.52
C ASP A 659 -12.31 -5.02 4.42
N ASN A 660 -12.12 -4.38 3.27
CA ASN A 660 -12.93 -4.47 2.06
C ASN A 660 -14.39 -4.00 2.21
N HIS A 661 -14.63 -2.99 3.04
CA HIS A 661 -15.95 -2.36 3.16
C HIS A 661 -15.98 -0.97 2.52
N VAL A 662 -17.08 -0.64 1.85
CA VAL A 662 -17.38 0.75 1.48
C VAL A 662 -18.01 1.44 2.69
N ARG A 663 -17.33 2.43 3.26
CA ARG A 663 -17.79 3.17 4.45
C ARG A 663 -17.84 4.67 4.19
N THR A 664 -18.67 5.34 4.99
CA THR A 664 -18.78 6.80 4.97
C THR A 664 -18.18 7.40 6.24
N TYR A 665 -17.54 8.56 6.08
CA TYR A 665 -16.78 9.23 7.14
C TYR A 665 -17.07 10.72 7.19
N GLU A 666 -17.03 11.28 8.40
CA GLU A 666 -16.90 12.71 8.63
C GLU A 666 -15.45 13.19 8.37
N SER A 667 -15.27 14.50 8.36
CA SER A 667 -14.00 15.16 8.09
C SER A 667 -12.88 14.84 9.09
N ASN A 668 -13.26 14.52 10.32
CA ASN A 668 -12.35 14.11 11.40
C ASN A 668 -11.99 12.61 11.33
N GLY A 669 -12.47 11.87 10.32
CA GLY A 669 -12.23 10.44 10.16
C GLY A 669 -13.13 9.55 11.02
N VAL A 670 -14.15 10.11 11.68
CA VAL A 670 -15.14 9.33 12.44
C VAL A 670 -16.10 8.66 11.46
N GLY A 671 -16.30 7.35 11.63
CA GLY A 671 -17.23 6.57 10.81
C GLY A 671 -18.66 7.02 11.05
N MET A 672 -19.41 7.22 9.96
CA MET A 672 -20.81 7.63 10.01
C MET A 672 -21.72 6.41 10.01
N ASN A 673 -22.75 6.44 10.85
CA ASN A 673 -23.78 5.41 10.89
C ASN A 673 -25.14 6.01 10.50
N GLY A 674 -25.82 5.44 9.50
CA GLY A 674 -27.17 5.84 9.08
C GLY A 674 -27.31 7.25 8.46
N ALA A 675 -26.21 7.93 8.11
CA ALA A 675 -26.24 9.36 7.75
C ALA A 675 -26.21 9.67 6.24
N ILE A 676 -25.92 8.68 5.39
CA ILE A 676 -25.80 8.84 3.93
C ILE A 676 -26.58 7.74 3.22
N SER A 677 -27.41 8.12 2.25
CA SER A 677 -28.20 7.22 1.40
C SER A 677 -27.47 6.87 0.10
N LEU A 678 -27.75 5.69 -0.45
CA LEU A 678 -27.23 5.26 -1.76
C LEU A 678 -28.23 5.62 -2.86
N GLY A 679 -28.06 6.81 -3.45
CA GLY A 679 -29.01 7.39 -4.41
C GLY A 679 -30.13 8.19 -3.73
N SER A 680 -31.05 8.73 -4.54
CA SER A 680 -32.23 9.49 -4.10
C SER A 680 -33.41 9.26 -5.06
N ALA A 681 -34.60 9.76 -4.73
CA ALA A 681 -35.81 9.57 -5.54
C ALA A 681 -35.63 9.98 -7.01
N ASN A 682 -34.95 11.12 -7.25
CA ASN A 682 -34.70 11.66 -8.58
C ASN A 682 -33.43 11.07 -9.24
N TYR A 683 -32.50 10.53 -8.45
CA TYR A 683 -31.21 9.98 -8.92
C TYR A 683 -31.02 8.53 -8.43
N ARG A 684 -31.63 7.61 -9.16
CA ARG A 684 -31.74 6.18 -8.79
C ARG A 684 -30.66 5.34 -9.47
N PHE A 685 -30.17 4.34 -8.75
CA PHE A 685 -29.36 3.27 -9.34
C PHE A 685 -30.25 2.37 -10.21
N SER A 686 -29.73 1.90 -11.34
CA SER A 686 -30.49 1.03 -12.25
C SER A 686 -30.73 -0.37 -11.67
N GLN A 687 -29.73 -0.95 -11.00
CA GLN A 687 -29.78 -2.28 -10.37
C GLN A 687 -28.59 -2.48 -9.43
N LEU A 688 -28.73 -3.39 -8.45
CA LEU A 688 -27.65 -3.85 -7.58
C LEU A 688 -27.35 -5.33 -7.86
N TYR A 689 -26.09 -5.66 -8.14
CA TYR A 689 -25.60 -7.04 -8.22
C TYR A 689 -24.83 -7.39 -6.94
N VAL A 690 -25.40 -8.26 -6.12
CA VAL A 690 -24.83 -8.68 -4.83
C VAL A 690 -24.91 -10.19 -4.68
N THR A 691 -23.92 -10.79 -4.02
CA THR A 691 -23.88 -12.24 -3.77
C THR A 691 -24.83 -12.66 -2.65
N SER A 692 -25.06 -11.79 -1.68
CA SER A 692 -25.95 -11.98 -0.54
C SER A 692 -26.93 -10.81 -0.47
N SER A 693 -28.14 -11.06 0.04
CA SER A 693 -29.17 -10.02 0.23
C SER A 693 -28.74 -8.92 1.19
N SER A 694 -29.43 -7.79 1.14
CA SER A 694 -29.27 -6.67 2.07
C SER A 694 -29.53 -7.09 3.53
N ILE A 695 -28.74 -6.55 4.46
CA ILE A 695 -28.97 -6.71 5.90
C ILE A 695 -29.69 -5.45 6.41
N SER A 696 -30.88 -5.62 7.00
CA SER A 696 -31.62 -4.56 7.68
C SER A 696 -31.62 -4.79 9.19
N THR A 697 -31.10 -3.84 9.97
CA THR A 697 -31.00 -3.95 11.43
C THR A 697 -32.39 -4.00 12.05
N SER A 698 -32.77 -5.14 12.62
CA SER A 698 -34.07 -5.35 13.27
C SER A 698 -33.96 -5.62 14.78
N ASP A 699 -32.95 -5.05 15.44
CA ASP A 699 -32.73 -5.16 16.87
C ASP A 699 -33.81 -4.38 17.66
N LYS A 700 -34.39 -5.03 18.68
CA LYS A 700 -35.46 -4.47 19.52
C LYS A 700 -35.02 -3.20 20.26
N ASN A 701 -33.75 -3.06 20.60
CA ASN A 701 -33.23 -1.91 21.35
C ASN A 701 -33.20 -0.61 20.52
N TYR A 702 -33.33 -0.72 19.19
CA TYR A 702 -33.36 0.41 18.27
C TYR A 702 -34.78 0.69 17.74
N LYS A 703 -35.81 0.10 18.37
CA LYS A 703 -37.21 0.26 17.96
C LYS A 703 -38.05 0.71 19.15
N ASP A 704 -39.02 1.57 18.88
CA ASP A 704 -40.03 2.03 19.82
C ASP A 704 -41.44 1.77 19.25
N ASP A 705 -42.47 1.94 20.08
CA ASP A 705 -43.89 1.80 19.72
C ASP A 705 -44.25 0.47 19.01
N ILE A 706 -43.64 -0.64 19.47
CA ILE A 706 -43.83 -1.97 18.87
C ILE A 706 -45.24 -2.51 19.18
N LYS A 707 -46.12 -2.48 18.18
CA LYS A 707 -47.52 -2.94 18.25
C LYS A 707 -47.79 -4.12 17.32
N SER A 708 -48.80 -4.93 17.66
CA SER A 708 -49.30 -5.99 16.76
C SER A 708 -50.12 -5.40 15.62
N LEU A 709 -50.08 -6.06 14.46
CA LEU A 709 -50.95 -5.71 13.33
C LEU A 709 -52.42 -6.00 13.64
N THR A 710 -53.30 -5.23 13.00
CA THR A 710 -54.75 -5.20 13.24
C THR A 710 -55.53 -5.57 11.98
N ASP A 711 -56.84 -5.77 12.11
CA ASP A 711 -57.75 -6.04 10.98
C ASP A 711 -57.65 -5.03 9.82
N LYS A 712 -57.37 -3.76 10.09
CA LYS A 712 -57.11 -2.76 9.05
C LYS A 712 -55.99 -3.20 8.09
N HIS A 713 -54.93 -3.83 8.60
CA HIS A 713 -53.82 -4.33 7.80
C HIS A 713 -54.23 -5.54 6.97
N LEU A 714 -55.09 -6.41 7.51
CA LEU A 714 -55.67 -7.53 6.76
C LEU A 714 -56.57 -7.01 5.62
N GLN A 715 -57.42 -6.01 5.89
CA GLN A 715 -58.25 -5.37 4.87
C GLN A 715 -57.41 -4.69 3.79
N PHE A 716 -56.34 -4.00 4.18
CA PHE A 716 -55.39 -3.38 3.27
C PHE A 716 -54.74 -4.43 2.37
N PHE A 717 -54.25 -5.54 2.94
CA PHE A 717 -53.68 -6.63 2.15
C PHE A 717 -54.66 -7.21 1.13
N MET A 718 -55.93 -7.41 1.52
CA MET A 718 -56.96 -7.92 0.62
C MET A 718 -57.28 -6.98 -0.55
N LYS A 719 -56.95 -5.69 -0.43
CA LYS A 719 -57.11 -4.69 -1.51
C LYS A 719 -55.88 -4.58 -2.41
N LEU A 720 -54.70 -5.06 -1.98
CA LEU A 720 -53.50 -5.04 -2.82
C LEU A 720 -53.71 -5.84 -4.11
N GLN A 721 -53.35 -5.24 -5.24
CA GLN A 721 -53.49 -5.85 -6.57
C GLN A 721 -52.11 -6.12 -7.19
N PRO A 722 -51.62 -7.37 -7.17
CA PRO A 722 -50.44 -7.73 -7.95
C PRO A 722 -50.75 -7.64 -9.44
N VAL A 723 -49.90 -6.95 -10.19
CA VAL A 723 -50.01 -6.77 -11.64
C VAL A 723 -48.71 -7.14 -12.35
N SER A 724 -48.80 -7.39 -13.65
CA SER A 724 -47.63 -7.47 -14.53
C SER A 724 -47.50 -6.19 -15.35
N PHE A 725 -46.28 -5.72 -15.57
CA PHE A 725 -46.02 -4.47 -16.28
C PHE A 725 -44.69 -4.46 -17.03
N LEU A 726 -44.57 -3.56 -18.00
CA LEU A 726 -43.33 -3.20 -18.69
C LEU A 726 -42.96 -1.77 -18.30
N PHE A 727 -41.68 -1.50 -18.08
CA PHE A 727 -41.22 -0.11 -17.94
C PHE A 727 -41.31 0.59 -19.30
N LYS A 728 -41.93 1.78 -19.35
CA LYS A 728 -42.06 2.58 -20.59
C LYS A 728 -40.69 2.86 -21.23
N ASP A 729 -39.70 3.21 -20.41
CA ASP A 729 -38.33 3.48 -20.83
C ASP A 729 -37.36 2.33 -20.47
N GLY A 730 -37.88 1.11 -20.30
CA GLY A 730 -37.09 -0.06 -19.94
C GLY A 730 -36.32 -0.64 -21.14
N THR A 731 -35.04 -0.92 -20.97
CA THR A 731 -34.19 -1.49 -22.05
C THR A 731 -34.30 -3.01 -22.18
N SER A 732 -34.78 -3.71 -21.15
CA SER A 732 -34.77 -5.17 -21.12
C SER A 732 -35.90 -5.83 -21.91
N GLY A 733 -37.02 -5.12 -22.15
CA GLY A 733 -38.24 -5.69 -22.74
C GLY A 733 -38.91 -6.81 -21.93
N ARG A 734 -38.45 -7.07 -20.69
CA ARG A 734 -38.96 -8.14 -19.83
C ARG A 734 -40.20 -7.69 -19.08
N THR A 735 -41.20 -8.55 -19.00
CA THR A 735 -42.35 -8.37 -18.12
C THR A 735 -41.94 -8.49 -16.66
N HIS A 736 -42.25 -7.47 -15.87
CA HIS A 736 -42.08 -7.44 -14.42
C HIS A 736 -43.41 -7.76 -13.73
N ILE A 737 -43.36 -8.24 -12.49
CA ILE A 737 -44.54 -8.48 -11.64
C ILE A 737 -44.33 -7.69 -10.35
N GLY A 738 -45.36 -6.99 -9.90
CA GLY A 738 -45.30 -6.18 -8.70
C GLY A 738 -46.62 -5.46 -8.43
N PHE A 739 -46.54 -4.30 -7.79
CA PHE A 739 -47.67 -3.42 -7.48
C PHE A 739 -47.48 -2.05 -8.10
N ILE A 740 -48.58 -1.38 -8.42
CA ILE A 740 -48.60 0.03 -8.80
C ILE A 740 -48.73 0.86 -7.52
N ALA A 741 -47.80 1.77 -7.28
CA ALA A 741 -47.72 2.52 -6.02
C ALA A 741 -48.96 3.38 -5.76
N GLN A 742 -49.59 3.94 -6.79
CA GLN A 742 -50.83 4.71 -6.67
C GLN A 742 -52.02 3.84 -6.24
N ASP A 743 -52.12 2.61 -6.75
CA ASP A 743 -53.16 1.67 -6.32
C ASP A 743 -52.95 1.25 -4.85
N VAL A 744 -51.69 1.17 -4.41
CA VAL A 744 -51.34 0.97 -2.99
C VAL A 744 -51.76 2.17 -2.14
N GLU A 745 -51.49 3.41 -2.58
CA GLU A 745 -51.95 4.65 -1.89
C GLU A 745 -53.48 4.64 -1.72
N GLN A 746 -54.21 4.28 -2.78
CA GLN A 746 -55.66 4.18 -2.74
C GLN A 746 -56.12 3.09 -1.76
N ALA A 747 -55.54 1.89 -1.82
CA ALA A 747 -55.87 0.80 -0.90
C ALA A 747 -55.60 1.16 0.57
N MET A 748 -54.51 1.89 0.84
CA MET A 748 -54.21 2.43 2.17
C MET A 748 -55.30 3.40 2.63
N SER A 749 -55.65 4.38 1.80
CA SER A 749 -56.68 5.38 2.10
C SER A 749 -58.04 4.74 2.40
N GLU A 750 -58.46 3.75 1.60
CA GLU A 750 -59.72 3.01 1.80
C GLU A 750 -59.75 2.19 3.10
N CYS A 751 -58.59 1.81 3.62
CA CYS A 751 -58.46 1.12 4.91
C CYS A 751 -58.18 2.07 6.09
N GLY A 752 -58.15 3.38 5.84
CA GLY A 752 -57.83 4.39 6.84
C GLY A 752 -56.40 4.28 7.36
N LEU A 753 -55.46 3.95 6.45
CA LEU A 753 -54.02 4.00 6.66
C LEU A 753 -53.44 5.21 5.89
N THR A 754 -52.50 5.89 6.51
CA THR A 754 -51.73 7.01 5.94
C THR A 754 -50.32 6.56 5.60
N ASP A 755 -49.57 7.40 4.88
CA ASP A 755 -48.14 7.19 4.60
C ASP A 755 -47.27 7.12 5.88
N LEU A 756 -47.75 7.67 7.00
CA LEU A 756 -47.13 7.52 8.31
C LEU A 756 -47.41 6.16 8.98
N ASP A 757 -48.50 5.49 8.61
CA ASP A 757 -48.87 4.18 9.19
C ASP A 757 -48.14 3.02 8.50
N PHE A 758 -47.69 3.19 7.24
CA PHE A 758 -47.00 2.16 6.49
C PHE A 758 -45.90 2.72 5.59
N ALA A 759 -44.65 2.56 6.02
CA ALA A 759 -43.45 3.02 5.30
C ALA A 759 -43.15 2.25 3.99
N GLY A 760 -43.93 1.22 3.67
CA GLY A 760 -43.82 0.49 2.41
C GLY A 760 -44.20 1.34 1.18
N PHE A 761 -44.95 2.43 1.39
CA PHE A 761 -45.28 3.42 0.38
C PHE A 761 -44.39 4.66 0.52
N CYS A 762 -43.89 5.19 -0.59
CA CYS A 762 -43.09 6.40 -0.64
C CYS A 762 -43.58 7.32 -1.76
N LYS A 763 -43.70 8.62 -1.44
CA LYS A 763 -44.14 9.67 -2.36
C LYS A 763 -43.22 10.88 -2.21
N ASP A 764 -42.35 11.08 -3.18
CA ASP A 764 -41.33 12.13 -3.17
C ASP A 764 -41.61 13.16 -4.27
N GLN A 765 -41.38 14.44 -3.99
CA GLN A 765 -41.53 15.48 -5.01
C GLN A 765 -40.43 15.36 -6.07
N LYS A 766 -40.80 15.48 -7.35
CA LYS A 766 -39.82 15.59 -8.43
C LYS A 766 -39.10 16.93 -8.32
N ILE A 767 -37.77 16.86 -8.31
CA ILE A 767 -36.92 18.05 -8.24
C ILE A 767 -35.87 18.00 -9.36
N ASP A 768 -35.59 19.16 -9.92
CA ASP A 768 -34.46 19.41 -10.82
C ASP A 768 -33.33 20.02 -9.99
N SER A 769 -32.33 19.20 -9.66
CA SER A 769 -31.16 19.63 -8.89
C SER A 769 -30.09 20.17 -9.83
N LYS A 770 -29.73 21.45 -9.66
CA LYS A 770 -28.69 22.13 -10.43
C LYS A 770 -27.59 22.62 -9.51
N LEU A 771 -26.35 22.55 -9.98
CA LEU A 771 -25.23 23.22 -9.32
C LEU A 771 -25.14 24.65 -9.83
N VAL A 772 -25.43 25.62 -8.98
CA VAL A 772 -25.24 27.06 -9.25
C VAL A 772 -24.17 27.56 -8.29
N ASP A 773 -23.05 28.06 -8.84
CA ASP A 773 -21.88 28.51 -8.06
C ASP A 773 -21.33 27.49 -7.03
N GLY A 774 -21.52 26.19 -7.31
CA GLY A 774 -21.02 25.09 -6.46
C GLY A 774 -21.96 24.68 -5.33
N GLU A 775 -23.13 25.31 -5.21
CA GLU A 775 -24.21 24.90 -4.30
C GLU A 775 -25.34 24.21 -5.08
N GLU A 776 -25.93 23.19 -4.45
CA GLU A 776 -27.06 22.46 -5.03
C GLU A 776 -28.35 23.24 -4.79
N VAL A 777 -28.95 23.70 -5.88
CA VAL A 777 -30.26 24.35 -5.90
C VAL A 777 -31.29 23.33 -6.38
N ASN A 778 -32.32 23.11 -5.59
CA ASN A 778 -33.39 22.15 -5.88
C ASN A 778 -34.66 22.91 -6.27
N GLU A 779 -35.06 22.80 -7.53
CA GLU A 779 -36.31 23.40 -8.03
C GLU A 779 -37.37 22.31 -8.24
N PRO A 780 -38.61 22.51 -7.78
CA PRO A 780 -39.66 21.52 -8.00
C PRO A 780 -40.07 21.47 -9.48
N ILE A 781 -40.21 20.27 -10.01
CA ILE A 781 -40.79 20.08 -11.35
C ILE A 781 -42.31 20.19 -11.21
N LEU A 782 -42.89 21.08 -12.01
CA LEU A 782 -44.33 21.34 -12.01
C LEU A 782 -44.98 20.71 -13.25
N ASP A 783 -46.20 20.22 -13.07
CA ASP A 783 -47.07 19.75 -14.15
C ASP A 783 -47.64 20.93 -14.98
N GLU A 784 -48.41 20.61 -16.02
CA GLU A 784 -49.04 21.61 -16.91
C GLU A 784 -50.01 22.57 -16.17
N ASN A 785 -50.46 22.22 -14.96
CA ASN A 785 -51.34 23.03 -14.12
C ASN A 785 -50.59 23.79 -13.01
N GLY A 786 -49.26 23.71 -12.97
CA GLY A 786 -48.41 24.36 -11.97
C GLY A 786 -48.33 23.63 -10.63
N ASN A 787 -48.80 22.39 -10.52
CA ASN A 787 -48.68 21.59 -9.30
C ASN A 787 -47.37 20.79 -9.33
N PRO A 788 -46.74 20.54 -8.17
CA PRO A 788 -45.62 19.63 -8.09
C PRO A 788 -45.91 18.24 -8.64
N GLU A 789 -45.03 17.75 -9.51
CA GLU A 789 -45.03 16.34 -9.88
C GLU A 789 -44.39 15.48 -8.79
N TYR A 790 -44.83 14.22 -8.69
CA TYR A 790 -44.36 13.28 -7.68
C TYR A 790 -43.79 12.00 -8.30
N ILE A 791 -42.80 11.43 -7.61
CA ILE A 791 -42.29 10.07 -7.84
C ILE A 791 -42.93 9.17 -6.78
N TYR A 792 -43.62 8.16 -7.28
CA TYR A 792 -44.23 7.13 -6.46
C TYR A 792 -43.34 5.89 -6.44
N SER A 793 -43.01 5.39 -5.26
CA SER A 793 -42.12 4.24 -5.05
C SER A 793 -42.63 3.32 -3.95
N LEU A 794 -42.20 2.07 -3.98
CA LEU A 794 -42.55 1.07 -2.95
C LEU A 794 -41.28 0.44 -2.36
N ARG A 795 -41.24 0.29 -1.04
CA ARG A 795 -40.26 -0.54 -0.33
C ARG A 795 -40.81 -1.95 -0.23
N TYR A 796 -40.46 -2.79 -1.21
CA TYR A 796 -41.03 -4.13 -1.35
C TYR A 796 -40.79 -5.03 -0.12
N GLU A 797 -39.70 -4.85 0.63
CA GLU A 797 -39.42 -5.67 1.82
C GLU A 797 -40.44 -5.46 2.96
N GLU A 798 -41.06 -4.27 3.06
CA GLU A 798 -42.06 -3.96 4.10
C GLU A 798 -43.34 -4.82 3.96
N PHE A 799 -43.63 -5.32 2.76
CA PHE A 799 -44.77 -6.19 2.51
C PHE A 799 -44.57 -7.61 3.05
N ILE A 800 -43.34 -8.04 3.33
CA ILE A 800 -43.05 -9.42 3.76
C ILE A 800 -43.67 -9.71 5.14
N ALA A 801 -43.55 -8.76 6.08
CA ALA A 801 -44.15 -8.90 7.42
C ALA A 801 -45.69 -8.91 7.34
N LEU A 802 -46.26 -8.08 6.47
CA LEU A 802 -47.70 -8.06 6.21
C LEU A 802 -48.18 -9.40 5.65
N ASN A 803 -47.50 -9.93 4.63
CA ASN A 803 -47.78 -11.27 4.07
C ASN A 803 -47.73 -12.33 5.16
N THR A 804 -46.73 -12.29 6.05
CA THR A 804 -46.58 -13.24 7.14
C THR A 804 -47.77 -13.19 8.10
N TYR A 805 -48.19 -12.00 8.52
CA TYR A 805 -49.36 -11.82 9.37
C TYR A 805 -50.63 -12.36 8.73
N VAL A 806 -50.86 -12.06 7.45
CA VAL A 806 -52.05 -12.52 6.74
C VAL A 806 -52.04 -14.04 6.56
N ILE A 807 -50.88 -14.64 6.27
CA ILE A 807 -50.74 -16.10 6.21
C ILE A 807 -51.05 -16.74 7.56
N GLN A 808 -50.62 -16.13 8.67
CA GLN A 808 -50.94 -16.60 10.02
C GLN A 808 -52.43 -16.53 10.32
N GLU A 809 -53.09 -15.41 9.98
CA GLU A 809 -54.55 -15.26 10.14
C GLU A 809 -55.32 -16.23 9.23
N LEU A 810 -54.85 -16.45 8.00
CA LEU A 810 -55.40 -17.44 7.09
C LEU A 810 -55.30 -18.85 7.69
N TRP A 811 -54.14 -19.22 8.25
CA TRP A 811 -53.95 -20.52 8.90
C TRP A 811 -54.89 -20.72 10.10
N LYS A 812 -55.08 -19.70 10.93
CA LYS A 812 -56.05 -19.74 12.03
C LYS A 812 -57.47 -20.00 11.53
N ARG A 813 -57.86 -19.34 10.44
CA ARG A 813 -59.18 -19.54 9.82
C ARG A 813 -59.33 -20.94 9.24
N VAL A 814 -58.29 -21.48 8.58
CA VAL A 814 -58.29 -22.84 8.06
C VAL A 814 -58.45 -23.86 9.19
N ASP A 815 -57.68 -23.74 10.28
CA ASP A 815 -57.79 -24.63 11.44
C ASP A 815 -59.18 -24.58 12.09
N ALA A 816 -59.77 -23.38 12.20
CA ALA A 816 -61.15 -23.22 12.69
C ALA A 816 -62.18 -23.92 11.79
N VAL A 817 -62.07 -23.73 10.47
CA VAL A 817 -62.96 -24.37 9.48
C VAL A 817 -62.77 -25.89 9.46
N GLU A 818 -61.56 -26.39 9.62
CA GLU A 818 -61.29 -27.83 9.71
C GLU A 818 -61.92 -28.44 10.96
N LYS A 819 -61.84 -27.77 12.11
CA LYS A 819 -62.51 -28.19 13.36
C LYS A 819 -64.03 -28.20 13.22
N GLU A 820 -64.62 -27.14 12.66
CA GLU A 820 -66.06 -27.07 12.39
C GLU A 820 -66.53 -28.18 11.44
N ASN A 821 -65.74 -28.47 10.40
CA ASN A 821 -66.01 -29.58 9.48
C ASN A 821 -65.94 -30.94 10.17
N ILE A 822 -65.01 -31.15 11.09
CA ILE A 822 -64.93 -32.39 11.90
C ILE A 822 -66.16 -32.51 12.80
N GLU A 823 -66.53 -31.44 13.48
CA GLU A 823 -67.71 -31.42 14.36
C GLU A 823 -69.00 -31.68 13.57
N THR A 824 -69.18 -31.02 12.43
CA THR A 824 -70.31 -31.23 11.52
C THR A 824 -70.36 -32.67 11.01
N LYS A 825 -69.22 -33.25 10.61
CA LYS A 825 -69.14 -34.67 10.20
C LYS A 825 -69.54 -35.61 11.33
N ASN A 826 -69.14 -35.32 12.57
CA ASN A 826 -69.53 -36.11 13.74
C ASN A 826 -71.02 -36.00 14.02
N GLN A 827 -71.61 -34.80 13.92
CA GLN A 827 -73.05 -34.59 14.06
C GLN A 827 -73.85 -35.35 12.99
N ILE A 828 -73.42 -35.29 11.71
CA ILE A 828 -74.04 -36.05 10.61
C ILE A 828 -74.00 -37.56 10.89
N LYS A 829 -72.86 -38.06 11.38
CA LYS A 829 -72.70 -39.48 11.73
C LYS A 829 -73.65 -39.90 12.86
N SER A 830 -73.82 -39.05 13.87
CA SER A 830 -74.78 -39.28 14.95
C SER A 830 -76.21 -39.34 14.42
N MET A 831 -76.62 -38.35 13.60
CA MET A 831 -77.96 -38.34 13.00
C MET A 831 -78.23 -39.56 12.11
N GLN A 832 -77.23 -40.04 11.36
CA GLN A 832 -77.35 -41.25 10.55
C GLN A 832 -77.58 -42.50 11.43
N GLN A 833 -76.95 -42.57 12.61
CA GLN A 833 -77.18 -43.63 13.59
C GLN A 833 -78.60 -43.55 14.16
N ASP A 834 -79.05 -42.36 14.57
CA ASP A 834 -80.41 -42.13 15.08
C ASP A 834 -81.47 -42.52 14.03
N ILE A 835 -81.26 -42.15 12.76
CA ILE A 835 -82.14 -42.55 11.65
C ILE A 835 -82.16 -44.07 11.45
N ALA A 836 -81.01 -44.74 11.56
CA ALA A 836 -80.94 -46.19 11.44
C ALA A 836 -81.67 -46.89 12.59
N GLU A 837 -81.59 -46.36 13.81
CA GLU A 837 -82.30 -46.86 14.98
C GLU A 837 -83.81 -46.64 14.88
N LEU A 838 -84.26 -45.44 14.47
CA LEU A 838 -85.67 -45.17 14.17
C LEU A 838 -86.23 -46.07 13.07
N LYS A 839 -85.44 -46.39 12.04
CA LYS A 839 -85.83 -47.37 11.00
C LYS A 839 -86.01 -48.79 11.54
N LYS A 840 -85.21 -49.20 12.54
CA LYS A 840 -85.37 -50.49 13.23
C LYS A 840 -86.62 -50.53 14.12
N ILE A 841 -86.99 -49.41 14.72
CA ILE A 841 -88.21 -49.31 15.56
C ILE A 841 -89.49 -49.30 14.69
N ARG A 842 -89.39 -48.85 13.44
CA ARG A 842 -90.52 -48.77 12.50
C ARG A 842 -90.76 -50.05 11.67
N ALA A 843 -89.77 -50.94 11.60
CA ALA A 843 -89.86 -52.27 11.00
C ALA A 843 -90.29 -53.29 12.06
#